data_AF-A0A9W7FSH7-F1
#
_entry.id   AF-A0A9W7FSH7-F1
#
_cell.length_a   1.000
_cell.length_b   1.000
_cell.length_c   1.000
_cell.angle_alpha   90.00
_cell.angle_beta   90.00
_cell.angle_gamma   90.00
#
_symmetry.space_group_name_H-M   'P 1'
#
loop_
_entity.id
_entity.type
_entity.pdbx_description
1 polymer ?
#
loop_
_entity_poly.entity_id
_entity_poly.type
_entity_poly.pdbx_seq_one_letter_code
_entity_poly.pdbx_strand_id
1 'polypeptide(L)'
;MLSAASILASKRFTPRHAAPYAALFSSAAQEILPLEGEKVLVANRGEIACRVFRTAKSMGMSTVSIHSDVDTMAQHVKHSDEAICVGPAASIKSYLVIENVIDAIKQTGAKYVHPGYGFLSENSVFCEAVQDMGVRFVGPPSRAIQAMGDKIESKQIAIDAGINTIPGFQGVIKDAEECVEISKEVGYPVMIKASAGGGGKGMRIAWNDEEAREGFRLSTDEAKASFDDDRIFVEKFIERPHHIEIQLLADGPVHDNVVCFPERECSIQRRNQKVIEEAPSVLLTEETRQAMASQAAQLARAVGYSSAGTVEFLCDEKQNFYFLEMNTRLQVEHPVTEMITNVDLVQHMLEVAAGHPLPADLVKACADNGGVVPFKGWAIESRIYAEDPFRGFLPSTGPLLSYEEPTTEGVDMEGVTVRCDSGVVEGSDISMFYDPMISKLVTYADTRIKAIDGMAAALNQYVIKGVGHNTPFCASVCRNQHFRDGDTPTSFIDTHYPEGFHGVELKEEETVALAVSVAAIARAKSEILETPPLPLSSSELFQTDSGEPVVVDNVIVTLGGHRGQSYAVALEDAGTRAQVRKLATGSMEYEGDVHTLDLGPMDYSPVSSLATTTVDGEQKVIQIFGEDAQGVLSVQMEGSVVDCVVRSPDQFALSTYMKEPPVIDTSLMLLSPMPGKLISYAVQVGDSVELGQELCVVEAMKMQNVQRSERRGVIKSINCEVGDSLKVDEVLIEFEEDE
;
A
#
# COMPACT_ATOMS: atom_id res chain seq x y z
N MET A 1 36.79 22.68 34.62
CA MET A 1 35.90 21.84 35.43
C MET A 1 34.56 22.54 35.57
N LEU A 2 33.49 21.85 35.18
CA LEU A 2 32.06 22.18 35.32
C LEU A 2 31.50 23.36 34.50
N SER A 3 31.20 23.13 33.21
CA SER A 3 30.03 23.80 32.56
C SER A 3 29.54 23.18 31.23
N ALA A 4 30.20 22.18 30.64
CA ALA A 4 29.74 21.58 29.37
C ALA A 4 28.89 20.29 29.53
N ALA A 5 28.80 19.73 30.75
CA ALA A 5 28.18 18.42 30.97
C ALA A 5 26.66 18.46 31.28
N SER A 6 26.01 19.64 31.28
CA SER A 6 24.59 19.77 31.66
C SER A 6 23.63 20.00 30.50
N ILE A 7 24.08 20.00 29.24
CA ILE A 7 23.22 20.22 28.06
C ILE A 7 22.85 18.89 27.36
N LEU A 8 23.59 17.80 27.62
CA LEU A 8 23.36 16.49 26.99
C LEU A 8 22.37 15.57 27.72
N ALA A 9 21.78 15.99 28.84
CA ALA A 9 20.98 15.10 29.71
C ALA A 9 19.49 15.48 29.86
N SER A 10 18.95 16.42 29.07
CA SER A 10 17.54 16.86 29.22
C SER A 10 16.63 16.67 28.01
N LYS A 11 17.12 16.17 26.87
CA LYS A 11 16.23 15.70 25.80
C LYS A 11 15.73 14.30 26.14
N ARG A 12 14.70 14.24 26.99
CA ARG A 12 13.83 13.06 27.06
C ARG A 12 13.40 12.76 25.63
N PHE A 13 13.73 11.58 25.12
CA PHE A 13 13.11 11.00 23.93
C PHE A 13 11.60 10.95 24.17
N THR A 14 10.90 11.97 23.71
CA THR A 14 9.47 11.87 23.43
C THR A 14 9.37 11.14 22.10
N PRO A 15 8.62 10.03 22.00
CA PRO A 15 8.36 9.41 20.71
C PRO A 15 7.75 10.47 19.79
N ARG A 16 8.38 10.67 18.62
CA ARG A 16 7.90 11.55 17.54
C ARG A 16 6.68 10.87 16.93
N HIS A 17 5.54 10.94 17.61
CA HIS A 17 4.27 10.51 17.03
C HIS A 17 3.75 11.62 16.12
N ALA A 18 3.23 11.25 14.95
CA ALA A 18 2.43 12.12 14.11
C ALA A 18 1.40 12.88 14.97
N ALA A 19 1.16 14.16 14.64
CA ALA A 19 0.26 15.02 15.40
C ALA A 19 -1.05 14.28 15.71
N PRO A 20 -1.56 14.36 16.96
CA PRO A 20 -2.77 13.65 17.33
C PRO A 20 -3.90 14.05 16.38
N TYR A 21 -4.56 13.05 15.80
CA TYR A 21 -5.71 13.14 14.90
C TYR A 21 -6.75 14.22 15.29
N ALA A 22 -6.89 14.49 16.59
CA ALA A 22 -7.73 15.56 17.15
C ALA A 22 -7.39 16.98 16.62
N ALA A 23 -6.16 17.22 16.16
CA ALA A 23 -5.75 18.50 15.60
C ALA A 23 -6.25 18.71 14.15
N LEU A 24 -6.51 17.64 13.39
CA LEU A 24 -6.94 17.72 11.99
C LEU A 24 -8.41 18.12 11.84
N PHE A 25 -9.25 17.75 12.79
CA PHE A 25 -10.70 18.06 12.79
C PHE A 25 -11.04 19.31 13.64
N SER A 26 -10.02 20.07 14.06
CA SER A 26 -10.15 21.16 15.06
C SER A 26 -10.86 22.42 14.57
N SER A 27 -10.90 22.71 13.26
CA SER A 27 -11.39 24.02 12.78
C SER A 27 -12.86 24.05 12.38
N ALA A 28 -13.52 22.89 12.30
CA ALA A 28 -14.96 22.77 12.12
C ALA A 28 -15.42 21.47 12.78
N ALA A 29 -15.33 21.41 14.11
CA ALA A 29 -15.81 20.25 14.86
C ALA A 29 -17.32 20.12 14.62
N GLN A 30 -17.71 19.14 13.78
CA GLN A 30 -19.09 18.66 13.76
C GLN A 30 -19.46 18.26 15.18
N GLU A 31 -20.68 18.59 15.60
CA GLU A 31 -21.14 18.29 16.96
C GLU A 31 -21.17 16.76 17.14
N ILE A 32 -20.20 16.23 17.90
CA ILE A 32 -20.12 14.80 18.21
C ILE A 32 -21.29 14.46 19.13
N LEU A 33 -22.18 13.58 18.68
CA LEU A 33 -23.23 13.05 19.56
C LEU A 33 -22.61 12.03 20.52
N PRO A 34 -22.58 12.31 21.84
CA PRO A 34 -21.96 11.41 22.80
C PRO A 34 -22.79 10.13 22.91
N LEU A 35 -22.12 8.98 22.80
CA LEU A 35 -22.67 7.66 23.09
C LEU A 35 -22.08 7.16 24.42
N GLU A 36 -22.05 8.04 25.42
CA GLU A 36 -21.44 7.78 26.72
C GLU A 36 -22.03 6.53 27.40
N GLY A 37 -21.15 5.65 27.87
CA GLY A 37 -21.54 4.43 28.57
C GLY A 37 -22.05 3.30 27.66
N GLU A 38 -22.11 3.54 26.34
CA GLU A 38 -22.33 2.48 25.36
C GLU A 38 -21.03 1.71 25.10
N LYS A 39 -21.17 0.46 24.62
CA LYS A 39 -20.03 -0.45 24.39
C LYS A 39 -20.07 -1.02 22.98
N VAL A 40 -18.96 -0.88 22.25
CA VAL A 40 -18.79 -1.39 20.89
C VAL A 40 -17.72 -2.48 20.83
N LEU A 41 -18.08 -3.60 20.21
CA LEU A 41 -17.14 -4.65 19.83
C LEU A 41 -16.74 -4.45 18.37
N VAL A 42 -15.44 -4.44 18.09
CA VAL A 42 -14.94 -4.39 16.71
C VAL A 42 -14.58 -5.80 16.27
N ALA A 43 -15.36 -6.35 15.35
CA ALA A 43 -15.19 -7.71 14.82
C ALA A 43 -14.11 -7.77 13.73
N ASN A 44 -12.96 -7.18 14.00
CA ASN A 44 -11.85 -7.04 13.06
C ASN A 44 -10.51 -6.89 13.81
N ARG A 45 -9.42 -6.69 13.07
CA ARG A 45 -8.04 -6.57 13.58
C ARG A 45 -7.28 -5.44 12.91
N GLY A 46 -6.02 -5.24 13.32
CA GLY A 46 -5.08 -4.37 12.62
C GLY A 46 -5.50 -2.89 12.62
N GLU A 47 -5.15 -2.17 11.56
CA GLU A 47 -5.34 -0.71 11.48
C GLU A 47 -6.81 -0.31 11.62
N ILE A 48 -7.72 -1.05 10.99
CA ILE A 48 -9.15 -0.70 10.99
C ILE A 48 -9.77 -0.80 12.38
N ALA A 49 -9.34 -1.77 13.19
CA ALA A 49 -9.79 -1.86 14.57
C ALA A 49 -9.29 -0.65 15.39
N CYS A 50 -8.03 -0.25 15.21
CA CYS A 50 -7.50 0.99 15.81
C CYS A 50 -8.25 2.24 15.31
N ARG A 51 -8.56 2.34 14.02
CA ARG A 51 -9.34 3.43 13.41
C ARG A 51 -10.72 3.56 14.03
N VAL A 52 -11.42 2.46 14.25
CA VAL A 52 -12.76 2.48 14.87
C VAL A 52 -12.67 2.80 16.37
N PHE A 53 -11.70 2.24 17.09
CA PHE A 53 -11.52 2.54 18.51
C PHE A 53 -11.21 4.01 18.78
N ARG A 54 -10.42 4.66 17.91
CA ARG A 54 -10.15 6.10 18.04
C ARG A 54 -11.45 6.92 18.04
N THR A 55 -12.35 6.69 17.09
CA THR A 55 -13.64 7.39 17.01
C THR A 55 -14.60 6.96 18.13
N ALA A 56 -14.70 5.67 18.43
CA ALA A 56 -15.56 5.21 19.52
C ALA A 56 -15.18 5.85 20.87
N LYS A 57 -13.88 5.98 21.15
CA LYS A 57 -13.37 6.64 22.36
C LYS A 57 -13.62 8.15 22.37
N SER A 58 -13.51 8.84 21.24
CA SER A 58 -13.86 10.28 21.18
C SER A 58 -15.35 10.52 21.42
N MET A 59 -16.20 9.54 21.14
CA MET A 59 -17.63 9.54 21.42
C MET A 59 -18.00 9.06 22.84
N GLY A 60 -17.02 8.71 23.68
CA GLY A 60 -17.24 8.24 25.06
C GLY A 60 -17.69 6.78 25.20
N MET A 61 -17.55 5.97 24.14
CA MET A 61 -17.89 4.54 24.17
C MET A 61 -16.76 3.71 24.77
N SER A 62 -17.13 2.61 25.46
CA SER A 62 -16.19 1.54 25.82
C SER A 62 -15.92 0.64 24.61
N THR A 63 -14.68 0.21 24.47
CA THR A 63 -14.17 -0.50 23.29
C THR A 63 -13.78 -1.94 23.59
N VAL A 64 -14.24 -2.88 22.77
CA VAL A 64 -13.92 -4.30 22.88
C VAL A 64 -13.25 -4.80 21.61
N SER A 65 -12.07 -5.41 21.75
CA SER A 65 -11.36 -6.11 20.68
C SER A 65 -11.65 -7.61 20.69
N ILE A 66 -11.69 -8.22 19.51
CA ILE A 66 -11.47 -9.66 19.36
C ILE A 66 -10.08 -9.92 18.79
N HIS A 67 -9.48 -11.05 19.17
CA HIS A 67 -8.16 -11.44 18.67
C HIS A 67 -7.98 -12.94 18.49
N SER A 68 -7.07 -13.34 17.61
CA SER A 68 -6.54 -14.70 17.57
C SER A 68 -5.43 -14.89 18.61
N ASP A 69 -4.94 -16.12 18.77
CA ASP A 69 -3.75 -16.43 19.58
C ASP A 69 -2.52 -15.57 19.21
N VAL A 70 -2.20 -15.44 17.92
CA VAL A 70 -1.04 -14.67 17.43
C VAL A 70 -1.23 -13.16 17.53
N ASP A 71 -2.47 -12.68 17.56
CA ASP A 71 -2.78 -11.24 17.68
C ASP A 71 -2.84 -10.75 19.14
N THR A 72 -2.54 -11.59 20.13
CA THR A 72 -2.63 -11.24 21.56
C THR A 72 -1.85 -9.97 21.93
N MET A 73 -0.77 -9.66 21.20
CA MET A 73 0.07 -8.47 21.43
C MET A 73 -0.12 -7.36 20.38
N ALA A 74 -1.12 -7.48 19.49
CA ALA A 74 -1.42 -6.52 18.44
C ALA A 74 -1.88 -5.17 19.01
N GLN A 75 -1.75 -4.10 18.23
CA GLN A 75 -2.06 -2.74 18.70
C GLN A 75 -3.54 -2.58 19.05
N HIS A 76 -4.44 -3.14 18.25
CA HIS A 76 -5.87 -3.01 18.49
C HIS A 76 -6.29 -3.63 19.82
N VAL A 77 -5.64 -4.73 20.24
CA VAL A 77 -5.85 -5.35 21.57
C VAL A 77 -5.38 -4.40 22.68
N LYS A 78 -4.20 -3.81 22.55
CA LYS A 78 -3.65 -2.85 23.53
C LYS A 78 -4.46 -1.55 23.61
N HIS A 79 -5.10 -1.16 22.52
CA HIS A 79 -5.90 0.06 22.44
C HIS A 79 -7.35 -0.13 22.87
N SER A 80 -7.87 -1.36 22.94
CA SER A 80 -9.22 -1.63 23.47
C SER A 80 -9.27 -1.61 25.01
N ASP A 81 -10.45 -1.40 25.57
CA ASP A 81 -10.66 -1.45 27.03
C ASP A 81 -10.86 -2.89 27.53
N GLU A 82 -11.39 -3.77 26.67
CA GLU A 82 -11.52 -5.21 26.89
C GLU A 82 -11.12 -5.98 25.62
N ALA A 83 -10.59 -7.20 25.77
CA ALA A 83 -10.22 -8.04 24.63
C ALA A 83 -10.59 -9.51 24.87
N ILE A 84 -11.11 -10.18 23.83
CA ILE A 84 -11.53 -11.59 23.86
C ILE A 84 -10.81 -12.38 22.77
N CYS A 85 -10.19 -13.50 23.15
CA CYS A 85 -9.64 -14.45 22.20
C CYS A 85 -10.76 -15.25 21.53
N VAL A 86 -10.80 -15.24 20.20
CA VAL A 86 -11.84 -15.91 19.39
C VAL A 86 -11.32 -17.12 18.62
N GLY A 87 -10.06 -17.53 18.82
CA GLY A 87 -9.54 -18.78 18.29
C GLY A 87 -8.07 -18.75 17.84
N PRO A 88 -7.62 -19.79 17.13
CA PRO A 88 -6.26 -19.90 16.62
C PRO A 88 -5.94 -18.93 15.46
N ALA A 89 -4.68 -18.92 15.04
CA ALA A 89 -4.13 -17.92 14.11
C ALA A 89 -4.89 -17.81 12.78
N ALA A 90 -5.23 -18.93 12.16
CA ALA A 90 -5.93 -18.95 10.88
C ALA A 90 -7.32 -18.30 11.00
N SER A 91 -7.60 -17.27 10.19
CA SER A 91 -8.86 -16.52 10.30
C SER A 91 -10.12 -17.37 10.15
N ILE A 92 -10.07 -18.45 9.37
CA ILE A 92 -11.18 -19.41 9.21
C ILE A 92 -11.52 -20.17 10.50
N LYS A 93 -10.62 -20.14 11.49
CA LYS A 93 -10.79 -20.75 12.82
C LYS A 93 -10.92 -19.70 13.94
N SER A 94 -10.88 -18.41 13.60
CA SER A 94 -10.98 -17.28 14.54
C SER A 94 -11.93 -16.20 14.05
N TYR A 95 -11.44 -15.17 13.36
CA TYR A 95 -12.20 -13.99 12.95
C TYR A 95 -13.41 -14.28 12.04
N LEU A 96 -13.42 -15.39 11.32
CA LEU A 96 -14.53 -15.81 10.45
C LEU A 96 -15.50 -16.79 11.12
N VAL A 97 -15.24 -17.21 12.36
CA VAL A 97 -16.12 -18.13 13.10
C VAL A 97 -17.20 -17.33 13.80
N ILE A 98 -18.38 -17.27 13.16
CA ILE A 98 -19.54 -16.51 13.64
C ILE A 98 -19.88 -16.86 15.09
N GLU A 99 -19.87 -18.14 15.45
CA GLU A 99 -20.21 -18.60 16.79
C GLU A 99 -19.28 -18.00 17.86
N ASN A 100 -17.98 -17.98 17.60
CA ASN A 100 -16.99 -17.44 18.54
C ASN A 100 -17.15 -15.93 18.71
N VAL A 101 -17.43 -15.20 17.62
CA VAL A 101 -17.66 -13.75 17.66
C VAL A 101 -18.97 -13.43 18.40
N ILE A 102 -20.04 -14.19 18.13
CA ILE A 102 -21.32 -14.07 18.82
C ILE A 102 -21.17 -14.33 20.33
N ASP A 103 -20.38 -15.33 20.73
CA ASP A 103 -20.11 -15.60 22.13
C ASP A 103 -19.25 -14.51 22.79
N ALA A 104 -18.31 -13.91 22.07
CA ALA A 104 -17.57 -12.73 22.55
C ALA A 104 -18.49 -11.52 22.79
N ILE A 105 -19.45 -11.28 21.89
CA ILE A 105 -20.46 -10.23 22.05
C ILE A 105 -21.29 -10.46 23.33
N LYS A 106 -21.76 -11.70 23.55
CA LYS A 106 -22.53 -12.06 24.76
C LYS A 106 -21.72 -11.90 26.04
N GLN A 107 -20.45 -12.32 26.05
CA GLN A 107 -19.59 -12.24 27.23
C GLN A 107 -19.29 -10.81 27.65
N THR A 108 -19.08 -9.92 26.68
CA THR A 108 -18.67 -8.53 26.92
C THR A 108 -19.86 -7.59 27.14
N GLY A 109 -21.06 -8.00 26.71
CA GLY A 109 -22.28 -7.20 26.75
C GLY A 109 -22.24 -6.00 25.80
N ALA A 110 -21.45 -6.09 24.72
CA ALA A 110 -21.40 -5.05 23.70
C ALA A 110 -22.78 -4.89 23.03
N LYS A 111 -23.24 -3.65 22.92
CA LYS A 111 -24.52 -3.31 22.27
C LYS A 111 -24.35 -2.93 20.82
N TYR A 112 -23.12 -2.66 20.38
CA TYR A 112 -22.78 -2.34 19.00
C TYR A 112 -21.69 -3.29 18.52
N VAL A 113 -21.79 -3.70 17.26
CA VAL A 113 -20.76 -4.49 16.58
C VAL A 113 -20.36 -3.77 15.31
N HIS A 114 -19.12 -3.33 15.26
CA HIS A 114 -18.55 -2.74 14.04
C HIS A 114 -17.70 -3.79 13.32
N PRO A 115 -18.05 -4.20 12.10
CA PRO A 115 -17.33 -5.26 11.41
C PRO A 115 -16.05 -4.77 10.73
N GLY A 116 -15.88 -3.45 10.55
CA GLY A 116 -14.78 -2.88 9.77
C GLY A 116 -14.98 -3.19 8.29
N TYR A 117 -13.95 -3.72 7.64
CA TYR A 117 -13.99 -4.19 6.26
C TYR A 117 -13.38 -5.60 6.14
N GLY A 118 -13.71 -6.33 5.07
CA GLY A 118 -13.34 -7.75 4.97
C GLY A 118 -13.96 -8.58 6.10
N PHE A 119 -13.45 -9.80 6.31
CA PHE A 119 -13.97 -10.76 7.30
C PHE A 119 -15.50 -10.94 7.22
N LEU A 120 -16.23 -10.54 8.27
CA LEU A 120 -17.67 -10.71 8.40
C LEU A 120 -18.49 -9.45 8.01
N SER A 121 -17.84 -8.40 7.49
CA SER A 121 -18.51 -7.12 7.16
C SER A 121 -19.59 -7.24 6.09
N GLU A 122 -19.44 -8.16 5.14
CA GLU A 122 -20.37 -8.40 4.04
C GLU A 122 -21.04 -9.78 4.18
N ASN A 123 -21.12 -10.31 5.40
CA ASN A 123 -21.76 -11.58 5.69
C ASN A 123 -23.17 -11.36 6.25
N SER A 124 -24.20 -11.63 5.44
CA SER A 124 -25.60 -11.47 5.82
C SER A 124 -26.01 -12.32 7.02
N VAL A 125 -25.51 -13.57 7.10
CA VAL A 125 -25.79 -14.50 8.21
C VAL A 125 -25.25 -13.95 9.54
N PHE A 126 -24.06 -13.36 9.54
CA PHE A 126 -23.50 -12.70 10.71
C PHE A 126 -24.32 -11.47 11.11
N CYS A 127 -24.70 -10.63 10.14
CA CYS A 127 -25.55 -9.47 10.38
C CYS A 127 -26.87 -9.86 11.06
N GLU A 128 -27.55 -10.89 10.56
CA GLU A 128 -28.79 -11.43 11.14
C GLU A 128 -28.57 -11.96 12.55
N ALA A 129 -27.51 -12.77 12.76
CA ALA A 129 -27.20 -13.32 14.07
C ALA A 129 -26.92 -12.23 15.13
N VAL A 130 -26.29 -11.11 14.73
CA VAL A 130 -26.08 -9.95 15.61
C VAL A 130 -27.41 -9.26 15.93
N GLN A 131 -28.24 -9.02 14.91
CA GLN A 131 -29.53 -8.34 15.06
C GLN A 131 -30.54 -9.14 15.89
N ASP A 132 -30.57 -10.47 15.75
CA ASP A 132 -31.44 -11.37 16.52
C ASP A 132 -31.17 -11.34 18.03
N MET A 133 -29.96 -10.95 18.44
CA MET A 133 -29.61 -10.74 19.85
C MET A 133 -30.02 -9.35 20.38
N GLY A 134 -30.58 -8.49 19.54
CA GLY A 134 -30.86 -7.08 19.87
C GLY A 134 -29.61 -6.20 19.92
N VAL A 135 -28.51 -6.65 19.30
CA VAL A 135 -27.25 -5.90 19.18
C VAL A 135 -27.27 -5.13 17.87
N ARG A 136 -26.78 -3.88 17.88
CA ARG A 136 -26.75 -2.99 16.72
C ARG A 136 -25.56 -3.35 15.84
N PHE A 137 -25.82 -3.87 14.65
CA PHE A 137 -24.81 -4.02 13.60
C PHE A 137 -24.51 -2.64 12.98
N VAL A 138 -23.25 -2.21 13.06
CA VAL A 138 -22.81 -0.91 12.54
C VAL A 138 -22.44 -1.07 11.07
N GLY A 139 -23.46 -1.08 10.22
CA GLY A 139 -23.35 -1.32 8.79
C GLY A 139 -24.73 -1.40 8.14
N PRO A 140 -24.81 -1.78 6.85
CA PRO A 140 -26.08 -1.94 6.15
C PRO A 140 -26.89 -3.13 6.68
N PRO A 141 -28.22 -3.14 6.43
CA PRO A 141 -29.07 -4.26 6.83
C PRO A 141 -28.76 -5.54 6.03
N SER A 142 -29.00 -6.72 6.63
CA SER A 142 -28.73 -8.04 6.00
C SER A 142 -29.26 -8.16 4.57
N ARG A 143 -30.49 -7.67 4.32
CA ARG A 143 -31.09 -7.68 2.99
C ARG A 143 -30.27 -6.91 1.95
N ALA A 144 -29.71 -5.75 2.31
CA ALA A 144 -28.90 -4.95 1.41
C ALA A 144 -27.54 -5.63 1.13
N ILE A 145 -26.94 -6.24 2.16
CA ILE A 145 -25.71 -7.04 2.03
C ILE A 145 -25.94 -8.20 1.06
N GLN A 146 -27.03 -8.96 1.24
CA GLN A 146 -27.36 -10.09 0.39
C GLN A 146 -27.63 -9.66 -1.06
N ALA A 147 -28.46 -8.64 -1.25
CA ALA A 147 -28.89 -8.18 -2.57
C ALA A 147 -27.73 -7.64 -3.42
N MET A 148 -26.72 -7.04 -2.78
CA MET A 148 -25.54 -6.51 -3.49
C MET A 148 -24.40 -7.53 -3.61
N GLY A 149 -24.41 -8.60 -2.81
CA GLY A 149 -23.40 -9.67 -2.86
C GLY A 149 -23.55 -10.65 -4.04
N ASP A 150 -24.76 -10.81 -4.60
CA ASP A 150 -24.97 -11.58 -5.84
C ASP A 150 -24.85 -10.65 -7.06
N LYS A 151 -23.92 -10.96 -7.98
CA LYS A 151 -23.63 -10.11 -9.15
C LYS A 151 -24.77 -10.02 -10.16
N ILE A 152 -25.64 -11.03 -10.23
CA ILE A 152 -26.78 -11.04 -11.15
C ILE A 152 -27.91 -10.23 -10.51
N GLU A 153 -28.20 -10.49 -9.23
CA GLU A 153 -29.23 -9.76 -8.48
C GLU A 153 -28.89 -8.27 -8.40
N SER A 154 -27.64 -7.93 -8.07
CA SER A 154 -27.20 -6.54 -7.91
C SER A 154 -27.32 -5.75 -9.21
N LYS A 155 -26.98 -6.36 -10.35
CA LYS A 155 -27.18 -5.75 -11.68
C LYS A 155 -28.64 -5.57 -12.02
N GLN A 156 -29.49 -6.56 -11.75
CA GLN A 156 -30.91 -6.42 -12.00
C GLN A 156 -31.50 -5.24 -11.21
N ILE A 157 -31.12 -5.12 -9.94
CA ILE A 157 -31.53 -3.99 -9.10
C ILE A 157 -31.00 -2.67 -9.67
N ALA A 158 -29.75 -2.63 -10.13
CA ALA A 158 -29.17 -1.44 -10.76
C ALA A 158 -29.93 -1.03 -12.04
N ILE A 159 -30.28 -1.98 -12.90
CA ILE A 159 -31.07 -1.74 -14.13
C ILE A 159 -32.47 -1.24 -13.77
N ASP A 160 -33.15 -1.90 -12.83
CA ASP A 160 -34.49 -1.53 -12.38
C ASP A 160 -34.50 -0.14 -11.73
N ALA A 161 -33.40 0.25 -11.08
CA ALA A 161 -33.16 1.56 -10.52
C ALA A 161 -32.70 2.62 -11.55
N GLY A 162 -32.55 2.26 -12.83
CA GLY A 162 -32.15 3.18 -13.89
C GLY A 162 -30.67 3.58 -13.88
N ILE A 163 -29.82 2.76 -13.26
CA ILE A 163 -28.37 2.97 -13.18
C ILE A 163 -27.71 2.52 -14.49
N ASN A 164 -26.70 3.27 -14.92
CA ASN A 164 -25.89 2.91 -16.09
C ASN A 164 -25.16 1.61 -15.79
N THR A 165 -25.40 0.56 -16.57
CA THR A 165 -24.72 -0.74 -16.45
C THR A 165 -23.91 -1.03 -17.70
N ILE A 166 -22.85 -1.85 -17.55
CA ILE A 166 -22.01 -2.25 -18.67
C ILE A 166 -22.90 -3.00 -19.68
N PRO A 167 -22.87 -2.65 -20.98
CA PRO A 167 -23.61 -3.39 -21.99
C PRO A 167 -23.20 -4.87 -21.96
N GLY A 168 -24.17 -5.77 -21.92
CA GLY A 168 -23.90 -7.19 -21.76
C GLY A 168 -25.18 -8.03 -21.78
N PHE A 169 -25.02 -9.35 -21.76
CA PHE A 169 -26.14 -10.28 -21.72
C PHE A 169 -26.65 -10.46 -20.30
N GLN A 170 -27.94 -10.24 -20.12
CA GLN A 170 -28.63 -10.33 -18.83
C GLN A 170 -29.20 -11.73 -18.66
N GLY A 171 -28.30 -12.69 -18.38
CA GLY A 171 -28.67 -14.08 -18.16
C GLY A 171 -27.46 -14.99 -18.03
N VAL A 172 -27.73 -16.25 -17.70
CA VAL A 172 -26.73 -17.32 -17.67
C VAL A 172 -26.58 -17.90 -19.07
N ILE A 173 -25.35 -17.95 -19.57
CA ILE A 173 -25.01 -18.53 -20.86
C ILE A 173 -24.95 -20.06 -20.73
N LYS A 174 -25.62 -20.78 -21.63
CA LYS A 174 -25.77 -22.24 -21.59
C LYS A 174 -24.55 -22.96 -22.16
N ASP A 175 -24.02 -22.48 -23.29
CA ASP A 175 -22.94 -23.12 -24.02
C ASP A 175 -22.05 -22.14 -24.79
N ALA A 176 -20.94 -22.66 -25.34
CA ALA A 176 -19.94 -21.87 -26.03
C ALA A 176 -20.44 -21.23 -27.34
N GLU A 177 -21.45 -21.78 -28.01
CA GLU A 177 -21.98 -21.17 -29.23
C GLU A 177 -22.94 -20.02 -28.88
N GLU A 178 -23.77 -20.17 -27.84
CA GLU A 178 -24.57 -19.07 -27.30
C GLU A 178 -23.65 -17.93 -26.82
N CYS A 179 -22.50 -18.24 -26.22
CA CYS A 179 -21.49 -17.25 -25.86
C CYS A 179 -20.99 -16.45 -27.07
N VAL A 180 -20.74 -17.08 -28.21
CA VAL A 180 -20.28 -16.41 -29.44
C VAL A 180 -21.38 -15.54 -30.04
N GLU A 181 -22.63 -16.03 -30.07
CA GLU A 181 -23.78 -15.27 -30.58
C GLU A 181 -23.97 -13.98 -29.77
N ILE A 182 -23.97 -14.10 -28.44
CA ILE A 182 -24.04 -12.97 -27.51
C ILE A 182 -22.84 -12.03 -27.69
N SER A 183 -21.63 -12.57 -27.82
CA SER A 183 -20.42 -11.76 -27.98
C SER A 183 -20.46 -10.90 -29.25
N LYS A 184 -21.08 -11.40 -30.32
CA LYS A 184 -21.32 -10.63 -31.56
C LYS A 184 -22.37 -9.55 -31.39
N GLU A 185 -23.41 -9.80 -30.60
CA GLU A 185 -24.45 -8.83 -30.30
C GLU A 185 -23.92 -7.67 -29.44
N VAL A 186 -23.15 -8.00 -28.41
CA VAL A 186 -22.48 -7.01 -27.53
C VAL A 186 -21.35 -6.28 -28.28
N GLY A 187 -20.66 -6.99 -29.17
CA GLY A 187 -19.56 -6.50 -29.99
C GLY A 187 -18.20 -6.61 -29.29
N TYR A 188 -17.20 -7.16 -29.99
CA TYR A 188 -15.84 -7.35 -29.46
C TYR A 188 -15.06 -6.03 -29.24
N PRO A 189 -14.09 -6.00 -28.31
CA PRO A 189 -13.78 -7.05 -27.34
C PRO A 189 -14.86 -7.17 -26.26
N VAL A 190 -15.03 -8.39 -25.74
CA VAL A 190 -15.96 -8.73 -24.66
C VAL A 190 -15.22 -9.40 -23.50
N MET A 191 -15.84 -9.37 -22.32
CA MET A 191 -15.34 -9.96 -21.10
C MET A 191 -16.30 -11.07 -20.64
N ILE A 192 -15.78 -12.28 -20.51
CA ILE A 192 -16.50 -13.46 -20.03
C ILE A 192 -16.22 -13.58 -18.53
N LYS A 193 -17.27 -13.64 -17.71
CA LYS A 193 -17.17 -13.67 -16.24
C LYS A 193 -18.02 -14.76 -15.63
N ALA A 194 -17.52 -15.37 -14.56
CA ALA A 194 -18.30 -16.21 -13.67
C ALA A 194 -19.19 -15.39 -12.73
N SER A 195 -20.38 -15.92 -12.43
CA SER A 195 -21.33 -15.33 -11.46
C SER A 195 -20.77 -15.37 -10.04
N ALA A 196 -20.13 -16.47 -9.66
CA ALA A 196 -19.44 -16.61 -8.38
C ALA A 196 -17.93 -16.35 -8.53
N GLY A 197 -17.36 -15.70 -7.52
CA GLY A 197 -15.93 -15.40 -7.44
C GLY A 197 -15.61 -13.90 -7.49
N GLY A 198 -14.67 -13.46 -6.65
CA GLY A 198 -14.16 -12.08 -6.60
C GLY A 198 -12.71 -11.98 -7.08
N GLY A 199 -12.20 -10.75 -7.28
CA GLY A 199 -10.78 -10.48 -7.56
C GLY A 199 -10.29 -10.88 -8.95
N GLY A 200 -11.17 -10.99 -9.95
CA GLY A 200 -10.81 -11.30 -11.34
C GLY A 200 -10.57 -12.77 -11.67
N LYS A 201 -10.78 -13.70 -10.71
CA LYS A 201 -10.78 -15.15 -10.97
C LYS A 201 -11.97 -15.54 -11.86
N GLY A 202 -11.75 -16.44 -12.81
CA GLY A 202 -12.76 -16.86 -13.80
C GLY A 202 -13.12 -15.80 -14.87
N MET A 203 -12.32 -14.73 -14.98
CA MET A 203 -12.51 -13.66 -15.97
C MET A 203 -11.58 -13.85 -17.17
N ARG A 204 -12.11 -13.71 -18.39
CA ARG A 204 -11.32 -13.77 -19.63
C ARG A 204 -11.80 -12.72 -20.63
N ILE A 205 -10.86 -12.16 -21.39
CA ILE A 205 -11.15 -11.21 -22.46
C ILE A 205 -11.13 -11.99 -23.78
N ALA A 206 -12.16 -11.79 -24.59
CA ALA A 206 -12.24 -12.36 -25.93
C ALA A 206 -12.30 -11.23 -26.97
N TRP A 207 -11.38 -11.28 -27.94
CA TRP A 207 -11.28 -10.34 -29.04
C TRP A 207 -11.97 -10.85 -30.31
N ASN A 208 -12.27 -12.14 -30.36
CA ASN A 208 -12.87 -12.81 -31.51
C ASN A 208 -13.65 -14.07 -31.10
N ASP A 209 -14.30 -14.70 -32.08
CA ASP A 209 -15.14 -15.90 -31.89
C ASP A 209 -14.39 -17.12 -31.36
N GLU A 210 -13.11 -17.29 -31.71
CA GLU A 210 -12.31 -18.45 -31.25
C GLU A 210 -11.99 -18.30 -29.77
N GLU A 211 -11.53 -17.11 -29.38
CA GLU A 211 -11.26 -16.76 -27.98
C GLU A 211 -12.52 -16.76 -27.12
N ALA A 212 -13.69 -16.39 -27.67
CA ALA A 212 -14.95 -16.44 -26.93
C ALA A 212 -15.34 -17.89 -26.57
N ARG A 213 -15.15 -18.84 -27.50
CA ARG A 213 -15.41 -20.27 -27.23
C ARG A 213 -14.45 -20.83 -26.19
N GLU A 214 -13.16 -20.54 -26.35
CA GLU A 214 -12.14 -21.01 -25.42
C GLU A 214 -12.34 -20.38 -24.03
N GLY A 215 -12.56 -19.06 -23.99
CA GLY A 215 -12.81 -18.30 -22.77
C GLY A 215 -14.02 -18.82 -22.00
N PHE A 216 -15.14 -19.12 -22.67
CA PHE A 216 -16.31 -19.73 -22.03
C PHE A 216 -15.95 -21.05 -21.34
N ARG A 217 -15.32 -21.98 -22.07
CA ARG A 217 -14.96 -23.30 -21.53
C ARG A 217 -14.04 -23.17 -20.31
N LEU A 218 -12.99 -22.36 -20.44
CA LEU A 218 -12.02 -22.14 -19.37
C LEU A 218 -12.65 -21.48 -18.14
N SER A 219 -13.47 -20.44 -18.34
CA SER A 219 -14.16 -19.75 -17.24
C SER A 219 -15.16 -20.67 -16.53
N THR A 220 -15.91 -21.51 -17.24
CA THR A 220 -16.83 -22.49 -16.63
C THR A 220 -16.08 -23.53 -15.81
N ASP A 221 -15.00 -24.10 -16.35
CA ASP A 221 -14.21 -25.11 -15.65
C ASP A 221 -13.57 -24.52 -14.37
N GLU A 222 -13.05 -23.29 -14.45
CA GLU A 222 -12.46 -22.57 -13.30
C GLU A 222 -13.51 -22.24 -12.24
N ALA A 223 -14.68 -21.75 -12.64
CA ALA A 223 -15.76 -21.38 -11.73
C ALA A 223 -16.31 -22.60 -10.98
N LYS A 224 -16.52 -23.72 -11.69
CA LYS A 224 -16.97 -24.98 -11.10
C LYS A 224 -15.94 -25.57 -10.14
N ALA A 225 -14.65 -25.53 -10.50
CA ALA A 225 -13.59 -26.03 -9.63
C ALA A 225 -13.40 -25.18 -8.37
N SER A 226 -13.63 -23.87 -8.46
CA SER A 226 -13.33 -22.92 -7.38
C SER A 226 -14.52 -22.62 -6.46
N PHE A 227 -15.75 -22.62 -7.01
CA PHE A 227 -16.93 -22.08 -6.32
C PHE A 227 -18.18 -22.97 -6.41
N ASP A 228 -18.10 -24.13 -7.06
CA ASP A 228 -19.26 -25.03 -7.32
C ASP A 228 -20.45 -24.30 -7.97
N ASP A 229 -20.16 -23.26 -8.76
CA ASP A 229 -21.12 -22.44 -9.52
C ASP A 229 -20.63 -22.37 -10.97
N ASP A 230 -21.46 -22.82 -11.91
CA ASP A 230 -21.15 -22.88 -13.34
C ASP A 230 -21.81 -21.76 -14.15
N ARG A 231 -22.45 -20.78 -13.48
CA ARG A 231 -23.13 -19.67 -14.15
C ARG A 231 -22.12 -18.68 -14.73
N ILE A 232 -22.15 -18.49 -16.05
CA ILE A 232 -21.31 -17.52 -16.78
C ILE A 232 -22.17 -16.44 -17.45
N PHE A 233 -21.65 -15.23 -17.54
CA PHE A 233 -22.24 -14.10 -18.28
C PHE A 233 -21.17 -13.35 -19.10
N VAL A 234 -21.62 -12.55 -20.09
CA VAL A 234 -20.76 -11.77 -21.01
C VAL A 234 -21.07 -10.29 -20.90
N GLU A 235 -20.03 -9.47 -20.82
CA GLU A 235 -20.09 -8.01 -20.81
C GLU A 235 -19.17 -7.40 -21.87
N LYS A 236 -19.42 -6.15 -22.22
CA LYS A 236 -18.52 -5.36 -23.04
C LYS A 236 -17.20 -5.13 -22.28
N PHE A 237 -16.07 -5.38 -22.95
CA PHE A 237 -14.76 -5.02 -22.42
C PHE A 237 -14.49 -3.53 -22.68
N ILE A 238 -14.07 -2.81 -21.64
CA ILE A 238 -13.63 -1.41 -21.73
C ILE A 238 -12.11 -1.40 -21.71
N GLU A 239 -11.46 -0.92 -22.78
CA GLU A 239 -10.02 -1.12 -23.02
C GLU A 239 -9.10 -0.24 -22.15
N ARG A 240 -9.57 0.95 -21.75
CA ARG A 240 -8.82 1.88 -20.88
C ARG A 240 -9.75 2.52 -19.83
N PRO A 241 -10.31 1.73 -18.89
CA PRO A 241 -11.20 2.26 -17.88
C PRO A 241 -10.41 2.83 -16.70
N HIS A 242 -10.95 3.87 -16.10
CA HIS A 242 -10.62 4.36 -14.77
C HIS A 242 -11.58 3.72 -13.76
N HIS A 243 -11.04 3.30 -12.61
CA HIS A 243 -11.85 2.76 -11.52
C HIS A 243 -12.20 3.92 -10.59
N ILE A 244 -13.46 4.36 -10.64
CA ILE A 244 -13.95 5.51 -9.89
C ILE A 244 -15.14 5.08 -9.03
N GLU A 245 -15.14 5.50 -7.77
CA GLU A 245 -16.14 5.05 -6.81
C GLU A 245 -16.75 6.21 -6.03
N ILE A 246 -18.04 6.08 -5.69
CA ILE A 246 -18.78 7.08 -4.91
C ILE A 246 -19.01 6.55 -3.51
N GLN A 247 -18.44 7.26 -2.53
CA GLN A 247 -18.77 7.06 -1.13
C GLN A 247 -20.14 7.65 -0.81
N LEU A 248 -20.94 6.91 -0.04
CA LEU A 248 -22.21 7.39 0.49
C LEU A 248 -22.38 7.07 1.97
N LEU A 249 -23.25 7.84 2.61
CA LEU A 249 -23.86 7.57 3.91
C LEU A 249 -25.37 7.58 3.76
N ALA A 250 -26.04 6.63 4.38
CA ALA A 250 -27.50 6.59 4.46
C ALA A 250 -27.97 6.29 5.89
N ASP A 251 -29.08 6.88 6.31
CA ASP A 251 -29.70 6.63 7.64
C ASP A 251 -30.92 5.69 7.57
N GLY A 252 -30.96 4.86 6.53
CA GLY A 252 -31.97 3.83 6.35
C GLY A 252 -33.33 4.37 5.89
N PRO A 253 -34.29 3.48 5.63
CA PRO A 253 -35.59 3.84 5.06
C PRO A 253 -36.51 4.62 6.02
N VAL A 254 -36.14 4.73 7.30
CA VAL A 254 -36.92 5.47 8.30
C VAL A 254 -36.78 6.98 8.09
N HIS A 255 -35.55 7.43 7.84
CA HIS A 255 -35.23 8.84 7.64
C HIS A 255 -35.07 9.17 6.15
N ASP A 256 -34.70 8.17 5.34
CA ASP A 256 -34.59 8.25 3.88
C ASP A 256 -33.64 9.40 3.43
N ASN A 257 -32.59 9.67 4.21
CA ASN A 257 -31.50 10.53 3.77
C ASN A 257 -30.38 9.67 3.18
N VAL A 258 -29.87 10.13 2.04
CA VAL A 258 -28.67 9.59 1.42
C VAL A 258 -27.80 10.77 1.02
N VAL A 259 -26.56 10.76 1.50
CA VAL A 259 -25.55 11.78 1.27
C VAL A 259 -24.40 11.13 0.50
N CYS A 260 -24.09 11.66 -0.68
CA CYS A 260 -22.96 11.21 -1.48
C CYS A 260 -21.79 12.17 -1.29
N PHE A 261 -20.60 11.60 -1.23
CA PHE A 261 -19.34 12.32 -1.10
C PHE A 261 -18.67 12.44 -2.47
N PRO A 262 -17.63 13.29 -2.61
CA PRO A 262 -16.83 13.31 -3.82
C PRO A 262 -16.25 11.92 -4.08
N GLU A 263 -16.10 11.62 -5.36
CA GLU A 263 -15.57 10.34 -5.84
C GLU A 263 -14.15 10.09 -5.35
N ARG A 264 -13.78 8.82 -5.31
CA ARG A 264 -12.39 8.38 -5.23
C ARG A 264 -11.99 7.73 -6.53
N GLU A 265 -10.76 7.95 -6.95
CA GLU A 265 -10.15 7.24 -8.06
C GLU A 265 -9.16 6.23 -7.52
N CYS A 266 -9.39 4.95 -7.85
CA CYS A 266 -8.64 3.80 -7.36
C CYS A 266 -8.01 3.03 -8.54
N SER A 267 -7.71 3.73 -9.63
CA SER A 267 -7.24 3.12 -10.88
C SER A 267 -5.83 2.52 -10.74
N ILE A 268 -5.00 3.00 -9.81
CA ILE A 268 -3.66 2.46 -9.58
C ILE A 268 -3.76 1.17 -8.75
N GLN A 269 -3.89 0.05 -9.45
CA GLN A 269 -4.10 -1.27 -8.88
C GLN A 269 -3.21 -2.33 -9.53
N ARG A 270 -2.71 -3.29 -8.73
CA ARG A 270 -1.92 -4.45 -9.20
C ARG A 270 -2.78 -5.70 -9.11
N ARG A 271 -3.04 -6.40 -10.22
CA ARG A 271 -3.85 -7.63 -10.23
C ARG A 271 -5.18 -7.49 -9.44
N ASN A 272 -5.87 -6.36 -9.64
CA ASN A 272 -7.10 -5.96 -8.94
C ASN A 272 -6.94 -5.60 -7.44
N GLN A 273 -5.71 -5.51 -6.92
CA GLN A 273 -5.43 -4.98 -5.59
C GLN A 273 -5.11 -3.49 -5.68
N LYS A 274 -5.94 -2.64 -5.06
CA LYS A 274 -5.74 -1.19 -5.01
C LYS A 274 -4.43 -0.87 -4.27
N VAL A 275 -3.63 0.05 -4.82
CA VAL A 275 -2.31 0.44 -4.28
C VAL A 275 -2.25 1.93 -3.95
N ILE A 276 -2.71 2.78 -4.86
CA ILE A 276 -2.81 4.23 -4.67
C ILE A 276 -4.22 4.67 -5.00
N GLU A 277 -4.79 5.47 -4.11
CA GLU A 277 -6.12 6.05 -4.21
C GLU A 277 -6.04 7.55 -4.09
N GLU A 278 -6.93 8.26 -4.76
CA GLU A 278 -7.03 9.71 -4.64
C GLU A 278 -8.46 10.21 -4.56
N ALA A 279 -8.65 11.37 -3.94
CA ALA A 279 -9.93 12.06 -3.91
C ALA A 279 -9.74 13.59 -4.07
N PRO A 280 -10.54 14.24 -4.92
CA PRO A 280 -11.43 13.65 -5.93
C PRO A 280 -10.66 13.14 -7.18
N SER A 281 -11.36 12.73 -8.23
CA SER A 281 -10.75 12.28 -9.51
C SER A 281 -10.39 13.47 -10.39
N VAL A 282 -9.26 13.38 -11.11
CA VAL A 282 -8.86 14.37 -12.13
C VAL A 282 -9.69 14.25 -13.40
N LEU A 283 -10.20 13.05 -13.69
CA LEU A 283 -10.93 12.76 -14.92
C LEU A 283 -12.30 13.43 -14.94
N LEU A 284 -12.99 13.50 -13.79
CA LEU A 284 -14.41 13.86 -13.75
C LEU A 284 -14.67 15.37 -13.81
N THR A 285 -15.61 15.75 -14.70
CA THR A 285 -16.29 17.05 -14.60
C THR A 285 -17.30 17.07 -13.45
N GLU A 286 -17.71 18.27 -13.05
CA GLU A 286 -18.75 18.43 -12.04
C GLU A 286 -20.09 17.81 -12.46
N GLU A 287 -20.45 17.90 -13.75
CA GLU A 287 -21.67 17.30 -14.28
C GLU A 287 -21.66 15.77 -14.14
N THR A 288 -20.57 15.12 -14.57
CA THR A 288 -20.42 13.66 -14.45
C THR A 288 -20.39 13.23 -12.98
N ARG A 289 -19.69 13.97 -12.12
CA ARG A 289 -19.64 13.72 -10.67
C ARG A 289 -21.04 13.71 -10.06
N GLN A 290 -21.85 14.73 -10.35
CA GLN A 290 -23.23 14.83 -9.87
C GLN A 290 -24.11 13.71 -10.45
N ALA A 291 -23.91 13.33 -11.71
CA ALA A 291 -24.64 12.22 -12.32
C ALA A 291 -24.31 10.87 -11.64
N MET A 292 -23.03 10.59 -11.40
CA MET A 292 -22.58 9.40 -10.67
C MET A 292 -23.11 9.37 -9.23
N ALA A 293 -23.02 10.50 -8.53
CA ALA A 293 -23.53 10.64 -7.17
C ALA A 293 -25.05 10.44 -7.09
N SER A 294 -25.80 10.98 -8.06
CA SER A 294 -27.24 10.78 -8.16
C SER A 294 -27.59 9.31 -8.36
N GLN A 295 -26.89 8.61 -9.26
CA GLN A 295 -27.09 7.18 -9.50
C GLN A 295 -26.72 6.36 -8.25
N ALA A 296 -25.60 6.64 -7.59
CA ALA A 296 -25.23 5.98 -6.35
C ALA A 296 -26.30 6.17 -5.25
N ALA A 297 -26.86 7.38 -5.10
CA ALA A 297 -27.93 7.65 -4.16
C ALA A 297 -29.23 6.90 -4.50
N GLN A 298 -29.58 6.80 -5.79
CA GLN A 298 -30.74 6.05 -6.26
C GLN A 298 -30.60 4.55 -5.95
N LEU A 299 -29.43 3.97 -6.21
CA LEU A 299 -29.15 2.57 -5.91
C LEU A 299 -29.25 2.30 -4.40
N ALA A 300 -28.66 3.17 -3.56
CA ALA A 300 -28.74 3.06 -2.11
C ALA A 300 -30.19 3.10 -1.60
N ARG A 301 -31.04 3.97 -2.16
CA ARG A 301 -32.48 4.00 -1.83
C ARG A 301 -33.20 2.73 -2.28
N ALA A 302 -32.90 2.22 -3.47
CA ALA A 302 -33.53 1.02 -4.02
C ALA A 302 -33.34 -0.22 -3.12
N VAL A 303 -32.18 -0.35 -2.46
CA VAL A 303 -31.90 -1.44 -1.53
C VAL A 303 -32.22 -1.14 -0.07
N GLY A 304 -32.71 0.07 0.24
CA GLY A 304 -32.95 0.50 1.63
C GLY A 304 -31.66 0.54 2.45
N TYR A 305 -30.58 1.05 1.86
CA TYR A 305 -29.25 1.07 2.44
C TYR A 305 -29.16 1.90 3.73
N SER A 306 -28.24 1.54 4.62
CA SER A 306 -27.95 2.25 5.87
C SER A 306 -26.45 2.18 6.17
N SER A 307 -25.94 3.13 6.95
CA SER A 307 -24.52 3.31 7.26
C SER A 307 -23.69 3.74 6.04
N ALA A 308 -22.38 3.51 6.08
CA ALA A 308 -21.46 3.81 4.98
C ALA A 308 -21.48 2.71 3.92
N GLY A 309 -21.35 3.10 2.66
CA GLY A 309 -21.22 2.20 1.52
C GLY A 309 -20.48 2.86 0.37
N THR A 310 -20.05 2.07 -0.60
CA THR A 310 -19.38 2.59 -1.79
C THR A 310 -19.93 1.92 -3.04
N VAL A 311 -20.30 2.73 -4.02
CA VAL A 311 -20.73 2.27 -5.35
C VAL A 311 -19.55 2.44 -6.30
N GLU A 312 -19.07 1.34 -6.85
CA GLU A 312 -17.92 1.31 -7.76
C GLU A 312 -18.40 1.41 -9.21
N PHE A 313 -17.71 2.23 -10.00
CA PHE A 313 -17.96 2.43 -11.43
C PHE A 313 -16.67 2.24 -12.24
N LEU A 314 -16.84 1.78 -13.48
CA LEU A 314 -15.83 1.90 -14.52
C LEU A 314 -16.16 3.11 -15.38
N CYS A 315 -15.23 4.05 -15.50
CA CYS A 315 -15.37 5.27 -16.28
C CYS A 315 -14.40 5.24 -17.46
N ASP A 316 -14.88 5.47 -18.68
CA ASP A 316 -14.01 5.60 -19.86
C ASP A 316 -13.45 7.03 -20.01
N GLU A 317 -12.50 7.23 -20.93
CA GLU A 317 -11.89 8.55 -21.21
C GLU A 317 -12.91 9.61 -21.67
N LYS A 318 -14.10 9.20 -22.12
CA LYS A 318 -15.19 10.10 -22.54
C LYS A 318 -16.17 10.38 -21.40
N GLN A 319 -15.87 9.94 -20.18
CA GLN A 319 -16.72 10.04 -19.01
C GLN A 319 -18.04 9.27 -19.11
N ASN A 320 -18.11 8.23 -19.96
CA ASN A 320 -19.17 7.23 -19.85
C ASN A 320 -18.82 6.32 -18.67
N PHE A 321 -19.73 6.26 -17.70
CA PHE A 321 -19.54 5.48 -16.49
C PHE A 321 -20.56 4.36 -16.40
N TYR A 322 -20.13 3.22 -15.85
CA TYR A 322 -20.91 2.00 -15.75
C TYR A 322 -20.73 1.38 -14.37
N PHE A 323 -21.86 1.01 -13.74
CA PHE A 323 -21.90 0.33 -12.46
C PHE A 323 -21.14 -1.00 -12.52
N LEU A 324 -20.23 -1.19 -11.57
CA LEU A 324 -19.47 -2.42 -11.39
C LEU A 324 -20.08 -3.26 -10.27
N GLU A 325 -20.08 -2.72 -9.05
CA GLU A 325 -20.65 -3.34 -7.85
C GLU A 325 -20.87 -2.29 -6.74
N MET A 326 -21.55 -2.71 -5.67
CA MET A 326 -21.68 -1.91 -4.45
C MET A 326 -21.09 -2.67 -3.28
N ASN A 327 -20.01 -2.13 -2.70
CA ASN A 327 -19.39 -2.68 -1.50
C ASN A 327 -20.20 -2.24 -0.27
N THR A 328 -20.77 -3.22 0.44
CA THR A 328 -21.74 -2.97 1.50
C THR A 328 -21.05 -2.78 2.87
N ARG A 329 -20.03 -1.93 2.90
CA ARG A 329 -19.14 -1.70 4.04
C ARG A 329 -18.41 -0.36 3.92
N LEU A 330 -17.68 0.00 4.98
CA LEU A 330 -16.66 1.05 4.89
C LEU A 330 -15.54 0.57 3.96
N GLN A 331 -15.08 1.43 3.05
CA GLN A 331 -13.91 1.13 2.21
C GLN A 331 -12.60 1.38 2.96
N VAL A 332 -11.52 0.74 2.51
CA VAL A 332 -10.19 0.86 3.14
C VAL A 332 -9.68 2.29 3.01
N GLU A 333 -9.84 2.82 1.80
CA GLU A 333 -9.48 4.13 1.25
C GLU A 333 -10.46 5.26 1.63
N HIS A 334 -11.35 5.03 2.59
CA HIS A 334 -12.19 6.11 3.12
C HIS A 334 -11.42 7.34 3.66
N PRO A 335 -10.16 7.26 4.16
CA PRO A 335 -9.44 8.43 4.64
C PRO A 335 -9.28 9.55 3.61
N VAL A 336 -9.08 9.26 2.32
CA VAL A 336 -8.98 10.33 1.32
C VAL A 336 -10.27 11.15 1.21
N THR A 337 -11.42 10.51 1.37
CA THR A 337 -12.73 11.20 1.45
C THR A 337 -12.83 12.04 2.71
N GLU A 338 -12.41 11.52 3.86
CA GLU A 338 -12.44 12.26 5.13
C GLU A 338 -11.55 13.50 5.07
N MET A 339 -10.37 13.41 4.45
CA MET A 339 -9.40 14.51 4.39
C MET A 339 -9.91 15.70 3.57
N ILE A 340 -10.64 15.48 2.47
CA ILE A 340 -11.15 16.56 1.62
C ILE A 340 -12.50 17.12 2.07
N THR A 341 -13.26 16.37 2.89
CA THR A 341 -14.59 16.77 3.37
C THR A 341 -14.64 17.15 4.85
N ASN A 342 -13.63 16.75 5.63
CA ASN A 342 -13.58 16.90 7.08
C ASN A 342 -14.78 16.25 7.80
N VAL A 343 -15.21 15.08 7.31
CA VAL A 343 -16.28 14.26 7.89
C VAL A 343 -15.69 12.95 8.39
N ASP A 344 -15.95 12.59 9.65
CA ASP A 344 -15.59 11.26 10.19
C ASP A 344 -16.70 10.27 9.81
N LEU A 345 -16.39 9.37 8.86
CA LEU A 345 -17.37 8.41 8.37
C LEU A 345 -17.73 7.38 9.44
N VAL A 346 -16.75 6.95 10.25
CA VAL A 346 -16.98 5.99 11.35
C VAL A 346 -17.89 6.59 12.41
N GLN A 347 -17.77 7.89 12.70
CA GLN A 347 -18.65 8.59 13.64
C GLN A 347 -20.10 8.47 13.18
N HIS A 348 -20.39 8.84 11.93
CA HIS A 348 -21.75 8.77 11.40
C HIS A 348 -22.26 7.34 11.26
N MET A 349 -21.39 6.36 10.98
CA MET A 349 -21.79 4.95 11.03
C MET A 349 -22.32 4.57 12.41
N LEU A 350 -21.65 4.98 13.49
CA LEU A 350 -22.07 4.71 14.87
C LEU A 350 -23.35 5.47 15.25
N GLU A 351 -23.47 6.74 14.85
CA GLU A 351 -24.67 7.56 15.10
C GLU A 351 -25.91 6.99 14.40
N VAL A 352 -25.78 6.60 13.12
CA VAL A 352 -26.86 5.96 12.36
C VAL A 352 -27.24 4.63 12.98
N ALA A 353 -26.27 3.80 13.37
CA ALA A 353 -26.54 2.56 14.08
C ALA A 353 -27.25 2.80 15.43
N ALA A 354 -27.00 3.94 16.07
CA ALA A 354 -27.69 4.34 17.28
C ALA A 354 -29.15 4.80 17.06
N GLY A 355 -29.56 4.98 15.81
CA GLY A 355 -30.88 5.44 15.39
C GLY A 355 -30.98 6.96 15.22
N HIS A 356 -29.85 7.66 15.13
CA HIS A 356 -29.83 9.09 14.83
C HIS A 356 -29.88 9.31 13.31
N PRO A 357 -30.63 10.32 12.82
CA PRO A 357 -30.57 10.71 11.42
C PRO A 357 -29.22 11.34 11.08
N LEU A 358 -28.87 11.40 9.80
CA LEU A 358 -27.73 12.19 9.34
C LEU A 358 -27.91 13.67 9.71
N PRO A 359 -26.83 14.40 10.04
CA PRO A 359 -26.93 15.82 10.41
C PRO A 359 -27.63 16.63 9.32
N ALA A 360 -28.65 17.40 9.71
CA ALA A 360 -29.45 18.19 8.76
C ALA A 360 -28.58 19.16 7.94
N ASP A 361 -27.53 19.73 8.54
CA ASP A 361 -26.60 20.61 7.84
C ASP A 361 -25.76 19.87 6.80
N LEU A 362 -25.37 18.60 7.07
CA LEU A 362 -24.66 17.77 6.10
C LEU A 362 -25.56 17.39 4.91
N VAL A 363 -26.79 16.96 5.21
CA VAL A 363 -27.79 16.63 4.17
C VAL A 363 -28.09 17.85 3.31
N LYS A 364 -28.27 19.02 3.94
CA LYS A 364 -28.51 20.27 3.23
C LYS A 364 -27.31 20.69 2.39
N ALA A 365 -26.09 20.64 2.93
CA ALA A 365 -24.89 20.99 2.19
C ALA A 365 -24.68 20.11 0.96
N CYS A 366 -24.97 18.81 1.07
CA CYS A 366 -24.97 17.87 -0.06
C CYS A 366 -26.02 18.24 -1.11
N ALA A 367 -27.26 18.52 -0.69
CA ALA A 367 -28.34 18.89 -1.61
C ALA A 367 -28.07 20.23 -2.33
N ASP A 368 -27.59 21.24 -1.60
CA ASP A 368 -27.27 22.57 -2.13
C ASP A 368 -26.09 22.53 -3.13
N ASN A 369 -25.23 21.51 -3.03
CA ASN A 369 -24.06 21.30 -3.89
C ASN A 369 -24.28 20.14 -4.89
N GLY A 370 -25.46 20.08 -5.50
CA GLY A 370 -25.73 19.16 -6.62
C GLY A 370 -25.81 17.68 -6.26
N GLY A 371 -26.04 17.35 -4.99
CA GLY A 371 -26.09 15.97 -4.51
C GLY A 371 -24.73 15.42 -4.08
N VAL A 372 -23.72 16.28 -3.88
CA VAL A 372 -22.38 15.91 -3.44
C VAL A 372 -21.96 16.78 -2.26
N VAL A 373 -21.42 16.19 -1.19
CA VAL A 373 -20.87 16.94 -0.05
C VAL A 373 -19.78 17.91 -0.52
N PRO A 374 -19.82 19.19 -0.12
CA PRO A 374 -18.76 20.14 -0.44
C PRO A 374 -17.39 19.69 0.06
N PHE A 375 -16.35 19.95 -0.73
CA PHE A 375 -14.99 19.51 -0.44
C PHE A 375 -13.97 20.57 -0.84
N LYS A 376 -12.74 20.43 -0.36
CA LYS A 376 -11.62 21.32 -0.67
C LYS A 376 -10.32 20.54 -0.76
N GLY A 377 -9.43 20.96 -1.65
CA GLY A 377 -8.10 20.38 -1.81
C GLY A 377 -8.15 18.99 -2.44
N TRP A 378 -7.06 18.26 -2.29
CA TRP A 378 -6.84 16.93 -2.82
C TRP A 378 -6.20 16.04 -1.76
N ALA A 379 -6.59 14.77 -1.73
CA ALA A 379 -5.95 13.77 -0.90
C ALA A 379 -5.45 12.59 -1.74
N ILE A 380 -4.27 12.08 -1.41
CA ILE A 380 -3.67 10.88 -1.99
C ILE A 380 -3.45 9.89 -0.85
N GLU A 381 -3.80 8.62 -1.05
CA GLU A 381 -3.49 7.51 -0.14
C GLU A 381 -2.59 6.49 -0.86
N SER A 382 -1.62 5.97 -0.12
CA SER A 382 -0.80 4.83 -0.52
C SER A 382 -0.98 3.72 0.50
N ARG A 383 -1.38 2.54 0.04
CA ARG A 383 -1.39 1.33 0.86
C ARG A 383 0.03 0.82 1.00
N ILE A 384 0.52 0.78 2.24
CA ILE A 384 1.85 0.26 2.53
C ILE A 384 1.71 -1.22 2.86
N TYR A 385 2.17 -2.06 1.94
CA TYR A 385 2.15 -3.51 2.06
C TYR A 385 3.54 -4.04 2.40
N ALA A 386 3.55 -5.09 3.23
CA ALA A 386 4.67 -5.99 3.42
C ALA A 386 4.82 -6.91 2.20
N GLU A 387 5.12 -6.33 1.05
CA GLU A 387 5.42 -7.00 -0.21
C GLU A 387 6.72 -6.44 -0.77
N ASP A 388 7.54 -7.27 -1.40
CA ASP A 388 8.80 -6.85 -2.01
C ASP A 388 8.65 -6.61 -3.52
N PRO A 389 8.58 -5.34 -4.00
CA PRO A 389 8.40 -5.06 -5.42
C PRO A 389 9.56 -5.54 -6.30
N PHE A 390 10.78 -5.63 -5.75
CA PHE A 390 11.97 -6.09 -6.48
C PHE A 390 11.93 -7.59 -6.78
N ARG A 391 11.14 -8.34 -6.01
CA ARG A 391 10.90 -9.78 -6.21
C ARG A 391 9.50 -10.06 -6.74
N GLY A 392 8.93 -9.15 -7.52
CA GLY A 392 7.60 -9.34 -8.12
C GLY A 392 6.44 -9.22 -7.12
N PHE A 393 6.62 -8.38 -6.08
CA PHE A 393 5.67 -8.13 -4.99
C PHE A 393 5.31 -9.39 -4.21
N LEU A 394 6.30 -10.24 -3.96
CA LEU A 394 6.09 -11.38 -3.09
C LEU A 394 5.84 -10.91 -1.65
N PRO A 395 4.90 -11.53 -0.92
CA PRO A 395 4.66 -11.20 0.48
C PRO A 395 5.91 -11.37 1.33
N SER A 396 6.09 -10.45 2.28
CA SER A 396 7.15 -10.46 3.26
C SER A 396 6.56 -10.55 4.67
N THR A 397 7.10 -11.44 5.49
CA THR A 397 6.64 -11.67 6.86
C THR A 397 7.81 -11.58 7.83
N GLY A 398 7.54 -11.21 9.08
CA GLY A 398 8.52 -11.14 10.14
C GLY A 398 8.40 -9.88 11.00
N PRO A 399 9.32 -9.69 11.95
CA PRO A 399 9.26 -8.57 12.88
C PRO A 399 9.67 -7.26 12.20
N LEU A 400 8.95 -6.19 12.53
CA LEU A 400 9.37 -4.82 12.23
C LEU A 400 10.53 -4.45 13.16
N LEU A 401 11.75 -4.49 12.64
CA LEU A 401 12.97 -4.17 13.41
C LEU A 401 13.08 -2.67 13.71
N SER A 402 12.60 -1.85 12.78
CA SER A 402 12.47 -0.41 12.95
C SER A 402 11.23 0.05 12.19
N TYR A 403 10.46 0.93 12.81
CA TYR A 403 9.24 1.47 12.23
C TYR A 403 9.04 2.91 12.69
N GLU A 404 9.25 3.86 11.79
CA GLU A 404 9.07 5.29 12.05
C GLU A 404 8.13 5.86 11.00
N GLU A 405 6.93 6.27 11.44
CA GLU A 405 5.94 6.90 10.58
C GLU A 405 6.40 8.31 10.15
N PRO A 406 6.08 8.74 8.92
CA PRO A 406 6.50 10.05 8.44
C PRO A 406 5.82 11.19 9.20
N THR A 407 6.54 12.30 9.34
CA THR A 407 6.02 13.52 9.97
C THR A 407 6.12 14.70 9.02
N THR A 408 5.38 15.78 9.31
CA THR A 408 5.55 17.07 8.62
C THR A 408 6.68 17.91 9.23
N GLU A 409 7.33 17.44 10.31
CA GLU A 409 8.44 18.14 10.95
C GLU A 409 9.75 17.85 10.20
N GLY A 410 10.52 18.90 9.91
CA GLY A 410 11.89 18.73 9.38
C GLY A 410 11.98 18.40 7.90
N VAL A 411 10.88 18.51 7.14
CA VAL A 411 10.82 18.41 5.66
C VAL A 411 10.04 19.59 5.08
N ASP A 412 10.39 20.05 3.88
CA ASP A 412 9.65 21.10 3.16
C ASP A 412 8.28 20.57 2.67
N MET A 413 7.33 20.55 3.60
CA MET A 413 5.95 20.10 3.43
C MET A 413 4.96 21.22 3.78
N GLU A 414 5.31 22.48 3.49
CA GLU A 414 4.45 23.61 3.83
C GLU A 414 3.08 23.50 3.13
N GLY A 415 2.00 23.52 3.92
CA GLY A 415 0.63 23.37 3.42
C GLY A 415 0.24 21.94 3.05
N VAL A 416 1.03 20.94 3.46
CA VAL A 416 0.70 19.52 3.36
C VAL A 416 0.34 18.98 4.74
N THR A 417 -0.73 18.19 4.78
CA THR A 417 -1.09 17.39 5.96
C THR A 417 -0.77 15.93 5.68
N VAL A 418 -0.11 15.25 6.63
CA VAL A 418 0.17 13.82 6.58
C VAL A 418 -0.63 13.10 7.67
N ARG A 419 -1.31 12.01 7.28
CA ARG A 419 -2.05 11.11 8.17
C ARG A 419 -1.56 9.69 7.92
N CYS A 420 -1.25 8.96 8.99
CA CYS A 420 -0.94 7.53 8.93
C CYS A 420 -1.96 6.76 9.77
N ASP A 421 -2.66 5.81 9.14
CA ASP A 421 -3.53 4.87 9.82
C ASP A 421 -2.83 3.51 9.86
N SER A 422 -2.28 3.15 11.03
CA SER A 422 -1.50 1.93 11.24
C SER A 422 -2.07 1.03 12.33
N GLY A 423 -1.82 -0.28 12.19
CA GLY A 423 -2.17 -1.31 13.17
C GLY A 423 -0.96 -1.94 13.85
N VAL A 424 0.22 -1.37 13.61
CA VAL A 424 1.53 -1.93 13.98
C VAL A 424 2.42 -0.82 14.53
N VAL A 425 3.46 -1.23 15.24
CA VAL A 425 4.55 -0.36 15.74
C VAL A 425 5.86 -1.12 15.64
N GLU A 426 6.98 -0.45 15.89
CA GLU A 426 8.29 -1.11 16.02
C GLU A 426 8.23 -2.32 16.97
N GLY A 427 8.79 -3.44 16.53
CA GLY A 427 8.75 -4.73 17.22
C GLY A 427 7.48 -5.56 16.99
N SER A 428 6.49 -5.05 16.24
CA SER A 428 5.32 -5.86 15.83
C SER A 428 5.72 -6.92 14.82
N ASP A 429 5.01 -8.06 14.83
CA ASP A 429 5.25 -9.15 13.88
C ASP A 429 4.22 -9.14 12.74
N ILE A 430 4.70 -9.12 11.51
CA ILE A 430 3.86 -9.28 10.31
C ILE A 430 3.70 -10.78 10.06
N SER A 431 2.60 -11.34 10.55
CA SER A 431 2.33 -12.78 10.46
C SER A 431 1.89 -13.20 9.06
N MET A 432 2.19 -14.44 8.68
CA MET A 432 1.73 -15.05 7.43
C MET A 432 0.21 -15.31 7.32
N PHE A 433 -0.57 -15.13 8.39
CA PHE A 433 -1.99 -15.53 8.44
C PHE A 433 -2.97 -14.47 7.94
N TYR A 434 -2.52 -13.21 7.82
CA TYR A 434 -3.37 -12.06 7.56
C TYR A 434 -2.89 -11.28 6.34
N ASP A 435 -3.64 -10.23 6.02
CA ASP A 435 -3.34 -9.29 4.94
C ASP A 435 -1.99 -8.58 5.17
N PRO A 436 -1.19 -8.33 4.10
CA PRO A 436 0.12 -7.69 4.20
C PRO A 436 0.10 -6.19 4.51
N MET A 437 -1.06 -5.55 4.61
CA MET A 437 -1.12 -4.11 4.83
C MET A 437 -0.58 -3.74 6.21
N ILE A 438 0.51 -2.98 6.21
CA ILE A 438 1.18 -2.43 7.39
C ILE A 438 0.41 -1.18 7.86
N SER A 439 0.13 -0.28 6.93
CA SER A 439 -0.52 1.01 7.20
C SER A 439 -1.11 1.62 5.93
N LYS A 440 -1.97 2.62 6.11
CA LYS A 440 -2.38 3.55 5.05
C LYS A 440 -1.72 4.89 5.29
N LEU A 441 -0.96 5.36 4.31
CA LEU A 441 -0.34 6.68 4.35
C LEU A 441 -1.16 7.62 3.48
N VAL A 442 -1.61 8.73 4.04
CA VAL A 442 -2.48 9.70 3.38
C VAL A 442 -1.84 11.07 3.44
N THR A 443 -1.83 11.78 2.31
CA THR A 443 -1.43 13.18 2.25
C THR A 443 -2.58 14.03 1.73
N TYR A 444 -2.63 15.28 2.19
CA TYR A 444 -3.62 16.26 1.77
C TYR A 444 -2.95 17.61 1.50
N ALA A 445 -3.39 18.30 0.46
CA ALA A 445 -3.01 19.68 0.19
C ALA A 445 -4.08 20.42 -0.62
N ASP A 446 -3.94 21.74 -0.77
CA ASP A 446 -4.86 22.57 -1.57
C ASP A 446 -4.86 22.21 -3.06
N THR A 447 -3.79 21.60 -3.57
CA THR A 447 -3.68 21.17 -4.97
C THR A 447 -3.19 19.73 -5.07
N ARG A 448 -3.63 19.02 -6.12
CA ARG A 448 -3.22 17.63 -6.38
C ARG A 448 -1.71 17.46 -6.41
N ILE A 449 -1.00 18.31 -7.16
CA ILE A 449 0.46 18.20 -7.29
C ILE A 449 1.16 18.36 -5.93
N LYS A 450 0.70 19.30 -5.08
CA LYS A 450 1.25 19.44 -3.73
C LYS A 450 0.98 18.21 -2.86
N ALA A 451 -0.20 17.58 -2.98
CA ALA A 451 -0.50 16.36 -2.25
C ALA A 451 0.40 15.19 -2.72
N ILE A 452 0.68 15.10 -4.03
CA ILE A 452 1.62 14.11 -4.62
C ILE A 452 3.06 14.37 -4.15
N ASP A 453 3.54 15.61 -4.21
CA ASP A 453 4.89 15.97 -3.76
C ASP A 453 5.03 15.68 -2.25
N GLY A 454 4.00 16.00 -1.47
CA GLY A 454 3.89 15.64 -0.06
C GLY A 454 3.91 14.12 0.17
N MET A 455 3.24 13.33 -0.66
CA MET A 455 3.25 11.87 -0.58
C MET A 455 4.64 11.31 -0.86
N ALA A 456 5.30 11.77 -1.93
CA ALA A 456 6.66 11.37 -2.26
C ALA A 456 7.64 11.66 -1.10
N ALA A 457 7.56 12.88 -0.53
CA ALA A 457 8.40 13.27 0.59
C ALA A 457 8.07 12.49 1.88
N ALA A 458 6.81 12.13 2.12
CA ALA A 458 6.41 11.30 3.26
C ALA A 458 6.91 9.86 3.11
N LEU A 459 6.82 9.28 1.90
CA LEU A 459 7.36 7.96 1.61
C LEU A 459 8.88 7.90 1.78
N ASN A 460 9.61 8.97 1.44
CA ASN A 460 11.06 9.06 1.66
C ASN A 460 11.45 9.13 3.16
N GLN A 461 10.55 9.61 4.03
CA GLN A 461 10.74 9.61 5.48
C GLN A 461 10.30 8.30 6.15
N TYR A 462 9.54 7.46 5.45
CA TYR A 462 8.88 6.32 6.09
C TYR A 462 9.87 5.17 6.32
N VAL A 463 10.33 5.02 7.56
CA VAL A 463 11.24 3.95 7.94
C VAL A 463 10.47 2.67 8.22
N ILE A 464 10.74 1.63 7.43
CA ILE A 464 10.28 0.25 7.67
C ILE A 464 11.50 -0.66 7.49
N LYS A 465 11.87 -1.40 8.54
CA LYS A 465 12.95 -2.39 8.48
C LYS A 465 12.50 -3.73 9.02
N GLY A 466 13.08 -4.81 8.48
CA GLY A 466 12.82 -6.19 8.91
C GLY A 466 11.93 -6.99 7.95
N VAL A 467 11.09 -6.30 7.17
CA VAL A 467 10.28 -6.90 6.11
C VAL A 467 10.49 -6.11 4.81
N GLY A 468 10.40 -6.79 3.66
CA GLY A 468 10.26 -6.11 2.37
C GLY A 468 8.95 -5.35 2.32
N HIS A 469 8.96 -4.16 1.70
CA HIS A 469 7.81 -3.27 1.64
C HIS A 469 7.73 -2.51 0.32
N ASN A 470 6.53 -2.08 -0.05
CA ASN A 470 6.25 -1.45 -1.33
C ASN A 470 6.48 0.08 -1.38
N THR A 471 6.95 0.72 -0.31
CA THR A 471 7.15 2.18 -0.29
C THR A 471 8.04 2.73 -1.44
N PRO A 472 9.12 2.04 -1.89
CA PRO A 472 9.91 2.54 -3.03
C PRO A 472 9.11 2.54 -4.33
N PHE A 473 8.23 1.53 -4.52
CA PHE A 473 7.33 1.47 -5.66
C PHE A 473 6.30 2.61 -5.62
N CYS A 474 5.64 2.85 -4.47
CA CYS A 474 4.70 3.96 -4.34
C CYS A 474 5.36 5.31 -4.62
N ALA A 475 6.60 5.51 -4.14
CA ALA A 475 7.37 6.73 -4.41
C ALA A 475 7.68 6.89 -5.91
N SER A 476 8.00 5.79 -6.61
CA SER A 476 8.18 5.77 -8.06
C SER A 476 6.91 6.20 -8.82
N VAL A 477 5.73 5.73 -8.39
CA VAL A 477 4.46 6.13 -9.02
C VAL A 477 4.19 7.63 -8.81
N CYS A 478 4.43 8.17 -7.62
CA CYS A 478 4.31 9.62 -7.37
C CYS A 478 5.23 10.46 -8.26
N ARG A 479 6.40 9.93 -8.65
CA ARG A 479 7.35 10.57 -9.56
C ARG A 479 7.00 10.42 -11.04
N ASN A 480 6.16 9.45 -11.40
CA ASN A 480 5.80 9.17 -12.79
C ASN A 480 4.98 10.32 -13.40
N GLN A 481 5.41 10.81 -14.57
CA GLN A 481 4.76 11.95 -15.23
C GLN A 481 3.30 11.66 -15.62
N HIS A 482 2.96 10.45 -16.08
CA HIS A 482 1.58 10.09 -16.42
C HIS A 482 0.66 10.14 -15.20
N PHE A 483 1.16 9.67 -14.04
CA PHE A 483 0.42 9.79 -12.78
C PHE A 483 0.21 11.27 -12.40
N ARG A 484 1.24 12.11 -12.52
CA ARG A 484 1.15 13.55 -12.24
C ARG A 484 0.19 14.28 -13.20
N ASP A 485 0.13 13.86 -14.46
CA ASP A 485 -0.75 14.43 -15.49
C ASP A 485 -2.20 13.93 -15.37
N GLY A 486 -2.44 12.84 -14.63
CA GLY A 486 -3.77 12.23 -14.44
C GLY A 486 -4.13 11.15 -15.45
N ASP A 487 -3.22 10.74 -16.34
CA ASP A 487 -3.37 9.60 -17.26
C ASP A 487 -3.15 8.29 -16.49
N THR A 488 -4.20 7.85 -15.80
CA THR A 488 -4.15 6.76 -14.82
C THR A 488 -5.19 5.67 -15.11
N PRO A 489 -5.19 5.03 -16.29
CA PRO A 489 -6.09 3.90 -16.53
C PRO A 489 -5.77 2.74 -15.57
N THR A 490 -6.72 1.83 -15.38
CA THR A 490 -6.53 0.62 -14.55
C THR A 490 -5.38 -0.30 -14.98
N SER A 491 -4.90 -0.15 -16.22
CA SER A 491 -3.72 -0.82 -16.77
C SER A 491 -2.40 -0.09 -16.50
N PHE A 492 -2.40 1.01 -15.73
CA PHE A 492 -1.24 1.86 -15.50
C PHE A 492 -0.01 1.08 -15.04
N ILE A 493 -0.15 0.24 -14.01
CA ILE A 493 0.98 -0.50 -13.45
C ILE A 493 1.54 -1.48 -14.49
N ASP A 494 0.69 -2.27 -15.15
CA ASP A 494 1.10 -3.24 -16.17
C ASP A 494 1.76 -2.56 -17.38
N THR A 495 1.34 -1.32 -17.71
CA THR A 495 1.87 -0.55 -18.83
C THR A 495 3.23 0.08 -18.52
N HIS A 496 3.39 0.64 -17.31
CA HIS A 496 4.59 1.38 -16.94
C HIS A 496 5.66 0.54 -16.22
N TYR A 497 5.28 -0.64 -15.71
CA TYR A 497 6.17 -1.59 -15.04
C TYR A 497 6.01 -3.01 -15.61
N PRO A 498 6.15 -3.21 -16.94
CA PRO A 498 5.84 -4.49 -17.60
C PRO A 498 6.76 -5.65 -17.16
N GLU A 499 8.00 -5.35 -16.78
CA GLU A 499 8.99 -6.33 -16.29
C GLU A 499 9.03 -6.38 -14.74
N GLY A 500 8.12 -5.67 -14.08
CA GLY A 500 8.14 -5.48 -12.63
C GLY A 500 8.90 -4.21 -12.22
N PHE A 501 9.14 -4.07 -10.92
CA PHE A 501 9.84 -2.91 -10.37
C PHE A 501 11.33 -3.22 -10.16
N HIS A 502 12.19 -2.45 -10.82
CA HIS A 502 13.65 -2.59 -10.73
C HIS A 502 14.34 -1.41 -10.04
N GLY A 503 13.58 -0.59 -9.30
CA GLY A 503 14.07 0.65 -8.72
C GLY A 503 13.89 1.87 -9.61
N VAL A 504 14.26 3.03 -9.08
CA VAL A 504 14.22 4.32 -9.79
C VAL A 504 15.63 4.73 -10.15
N GLU A 505 15.86 5.07 -11.43
CA GLU A 505 17.11 5.70 -11.84
C GLU A 505 17.08 7.18 -11.45
N LEU A 506 18.09 7.60 -10.67
CA LEU A 506 18.25 8.99 -10.27
C LEU A 506 18.78 9.82 -11.43
N LYS A 507 18.32 11.07 -11.56
CA LYS A 507 18.92 12.03 -12.48
C LYS A 507 20.36 12.33 -12.07
N GLU A 508 21.15 12.88 -12.98
CA GLU A 508 22.56 13.23 -12.68
C GLU A 508 22.67 14.19 -11.49
N GLU A 509 21.84 15.24 -11.44
CA GLU A 509 21.79 16.20 -10.32
C GLU A 509 21.43 15.51 -8.99
N GLU A 510 20.46 14.59 -9.01
CA GLU A 510 20.05 13.82 -7.82
C GLU A 510 21.16 12.86 -7.38
N THR A 511 21.83 12.22 -8.32
CA THR A 511 22.96 11.30 -8.06
C THR A 511 24.13 12.05 -7.43
N VAL A 512 24.43 13.25 -7.95
CA VAL A 512 25.45 14.13 -7.40
C VAL A 512 25.07 14.61 -5.99
N ALA A 513 23.81 15.02 -5.78
CA ALA A 513 23.31 15.41 -4.46
C ALA A 513 23.40 14.23 -3.46
N LEU A 514 23.07 13.01 -3.88
CA LEU A 514 23.21 11.81 -3.08
C LEU A 514 24.67 11.57 -2.68
N ALA A 515 25.61 11.65 -3.64
CA ALA A 515 27.03 11.46 -3.38
C ALA A 515 27.55 12.45 -2.33
N VAL A 516 27.16 13.72 -2.43
CA VAL A 516 27.55 14.75 -1.46
C VAL A 516 26.91 14.52 -0.10
N SER A 517 25.64 14.13 -0.08
CA SER A 517 24.92 13.85 1.16
C SER A 517 25.51 12.64 1.91
N VAL A 518 25.89 11.58 1.18
CA VAL A 518 26.59 10.41 1.74
C VAL A 518 27.97 10.79 2.29
N ALA A 519 28.71 11.66 1.60
CA ALA A 519 29.98 12.18 2.11
C ALA A 519 29.77 12.98 3.42
N ALA A 520 28.74 13.82 3.48
CA ALA A 520 28.39 14.57 4.68
C ALA A 520 28.02 13.63 5.85
N ILE A 521 27.20 12.61 5.59
CA ILE A 521 26.84 11.56 6.58
C ILE A 521 28.10 10.87 7.11
N ALA A 522 29.02 10.44 6.23
CA ALA A 522 30.26 9.78 6.63
C ALA A 522 31.16 10.67 7.50
N ARG A 523 31.22 11.97 7.18
CA ARG A 523 31.95 12.96 7.98
C ARG A 523 31.32 13.11 9.37
N ALA A 524 30.02 13.36 9.45
CA ALA A 524 29.33 13.52 10.73
C ALA A 524 29.42 12.25 11.59
N LYS A 525 29.32 11.07 10.97
CA LYS A 525 29.56 9.79 11.65
C LYS A 525 30.97 9.73 12.26
N SER A 526 31.99 10.13 11.51
CA SER A 526 33.37 10.14 11.98
C SER A 526 33.58 11.12 13.14
N GLU A 527 33.00 12.32 13.05
CA GLU A 527 33.05 13.34 14.11
C GLU A 527 32.34 12.86 15.40
N ILE A 528 31.17 12.24 15.29
CA ILE A 528 30.38 11.74 16.43
C ILE A 528 31.07 10.56 17.12
N LEU A 529 31.66 9.64 16.35
CA LEU A 529 32.32 8.45 16.90
C LEU A 529 33.75 8.72 17.41
N GLU A 530 34.24 9.96 17.31
CA GLU A 530 35.62 10.35 17.63
C GLU A 530 36.68 9.44 16.95
N THR A 531 36.30 8.80 15.85
CA THR A 531 37.22 8.00 15.04
C THR A 531 38.07 8.95 14.21
N PRO A 532 39.34 8.61 13.92
CA PRO A 532 40.08 9.35 12.91
C PRO A 532 39.20 9.39 11.66
N PRO A 533 38.92 10.57 11.09
CA PRO A 533 38.17 10.62 9.84
C PRO A 533 38.89 9.70 8.84
N LEU A 534 38.12 8.94 8.04
CA LEU A 534 38.63 8.12 6.93
C LEU A 534 39.86 8.79 6.35
N PRO A 535 41.06 8.16 6.35
CA PRO A 535 42.34 8.87 6.32
C PRO A 535 42.31 9.96 5.26
N LEU A 536 42.09 11.19 5.74
CA LEU A 536 41.94 12.39 4.93
C LEU A 536 43.36 12.70 4.46
N SER A 537 43.81 12.01 3.41
CA SER A 537 45.11 12.28 2.81
C SER A 537 45.03 13.68 2.21
N SER A 538 45.51 14.64 2.98
CA SER A 538 45.73 16.01 2.53
C SER A 538 46.74 16.00 1.38
N SER A 539 46.27 16.27 0.17
CA SER A 539 47.04 16.98 -0.85
C SER A 539 46.13 17.34 -2.02
N GLU A 540 45.75 18.63 -2.10
CA GLU A 540 45.45 19.39 -3.32
C GLU A 540 44.76 18.61 -4.46
N LEU A 541 43.43 18.53 -4.47
CA LEU A 541 42.68 17.85 -5.55
C LEU A 541 41.94 18.80 -6.50
N PHE A 542 41.67 20.06 -6.12
CA PHE A 542 41.00 21.03 -6.98
C PHE A 542 41.81 22.33 -7.03
N GLN A 543 42.50 22.57 -8.15
CA GLN A 543 42.96 23.91 -8.49
C GLN A 543 41.78 24.66 -9.09
N THR A 544 41.36 25.75 -8.45
CA THR A 544 40.50 26.74 -9.11
C THR A 544 41.28 27.37 -10.27
N ASP A 545 40.58 27.96 -11.26
CA ASP A 545 41.21 28.71 -12.36
C ASP A 545 42.13 29.86 -11.85
N SER A 546 42.02 30.24 -10.56
CA SER A 546 42.85 31.23 -9.88
C SER A 546 44.12 30.69 -9.21
N GLY A 547 44.31 29.36 -9.15
CA GLY A 547 45.55 28.73 -8.65
C GLY A 547 45.79 28.82 -7.14
N GLU A 548 44.76 29.08 -6.32
CA GLU A 548 44.89 29.05 -4.86
C GLU A 548 44.68 27.62 -4.30
N PRO A 549 45.55 27.11 -3.42
CA PRO A 549 45.38 25.80 -2.80
C PRO A 549 44.30 25.85 -1.71
N VAL A 550 43.23 25.08 -1.89
CA VAL A 550 42.21 24.85 -0.85
C VAL A 550 42.61 23.61 -0.05
N VAL A 551 42.56 23.70 1.29
CA VAL A 551 42.68 22.53 2.17
C VAL A 551 41.31 21.85 2.18
N VAL A 552 41.20 20.70 1.55
CA VAL A 552 39.93 20.02 1.31
C VAL A 552 39.94 18.63 1.94
N ASP A 553 38.91 18.33 2.72
CA ASP A 553 38.61 16.99 3.19
C ASP A 553 37.94 16.22 2.04
N ASN A 554 38.72 15.41 1.32
CA ASN A 554 38.28 14.70 0.12
C ASN A 554 37.98 13.23 0.40
N VAL A 555 36.82 12.76 -0.07
CA VAL A 555 36.44 11.35 -0.10
C VAL A 555 36.03 10.94 -1.51
N ILE A 556 36.17 9.65 -1.81
CA ILE A 556 35.56 9.03 -2.97
C ILE A 556 34.28 8.33 -2.52
N VAL A 557 33.14 8.78 -3.04
CA VAL A 557 31.86 8.13 -2.86
C VAL A 557 31.56 7.30 -4.10
N THR A 558 31.48 5.99 -3.95
CA THR A 558 31.06 5.06 -5.00
C THR A 558 29.60 4.69 -4.77
N LEU A 559 28.73 4.99 -5.74
CA LEU A 559 27.31 4.65 -5.75
C LEU A 559 27.09 3.41 -6.63
N GLY A 560 26.35 2.41 -6.15
CA GLY A 560 26.23 1.09 -6.78
C GLY A 560 27.26 0.07 -6.24
N GLY A 561 27.57 0.14 -4.94
CA GLY A 561 28.47 -0.77 -4.25
C GLY A 561 29.95 -0.51 -4.52
N HIS A 562 30.76 -1.56 -4.60
CA HIS A 562 32.21 -1.41 -4.69
C HIS A 562 32.74 -0.92 -6.03
N ARG A 563 32.00 -1.14 -7.12
CA ARG A 563 32.45 -0.88 -8.51
C ARG A 563 31.50 0.01 -9.31
N GLY A 564 30.51 0.61 -8.65
CA GLY A 564 29.59 1.52 -9.32
C GLY A 564 30.22 2.88 -9.66
N GLN A 565 29.36 3.85 -9.97
CA GLN A 565 29.80 5.17 -10.36
C GLN A 565 30.45 5.91 -9.18
N SER A 566 31.67 6.41 -9.38
CA SER A 566 32.43 7.09 -8.33
C SER A 566 32.48 8.60 -8.52
N TYR A 567 32.46 9.31 -7.39
CA TYR A 567 32.51 10.77 -7.30
C TYR A 567 33.58 11.16 -6.28
N ALA A 568 34.49 12.04 -6.69
CA ALA A 568 35.38 12.73 -5.77
C ALA A 568 34.60 13.89 -5.15
N VAL A 569 34.39 13.84 -3.84
CA VAL A 569 33.64 14.84 -3.07
C VAL A 569 34.58 15.54 -2.10
N ALA A 570 34.59 16.86 -2.22
CA ALA A 570 35.39 17.83 -1.50
C ALA A 570 34.48 18.61 -0.57
N LEU A 571 34.54 18.41 0.75
CA LEU A 571 33.77 19.22 1.70
C LEU A 571 34.60 20.42 2.17
N GLU A 572 34.14 21.62 1.83
CA GLU A 572 34.80 22.90 2.11
C GLU A 572 34.08 23.68 3.23
N ASP A 573 34.70 24.77 3.72
CA ASP A 573 34.08 25.71 4.65
C ASP A 573 33.45 25.06 5.89
N ALA A 574 34.18 24.13 6.52
CA ALA A 574 33.68 23.35 7.66
C ALA A 574 32.40 22.55 7.37
N GLY A 575 32.13 22.22 6.10
CA GLY A 575 31.03 21.36 5.65
C GLY A 575 29.81 22.11 5.11
N THR A 576 29.90 23.42 4.88
CA THR A 576 28.81 24.23 4.32
C THR A 576 28.85 24.36 2.80
N ARG A 577 29.87 23.82 2.14
CA ARG A 577 29.99 23.78 0.68
C ARG A 577 30.62 22.46 0.25
N ALA A 578 30.21 21.95 -0.90
CA ALA A 578 30.83 20.80 -1.52
C ALA A 578 31.27 21.10 -2.96
N GLN A 579 32.48 20.69 -3.32
CA GLN A 579 32.85 20.48 -4.72
C GLN A 579 32.76 18.99 -5.03
N VAL A 580 32.23 18.65 -6.20
CA VAL A 580 32.06 17.25 -6.59
C VAL A 580 32.36 17.08 -8.06
N ARG A 581 33.10 16.02 -8.36
CA ARG A 581 33.47 15.66 -9.73
C ARG A 581 33.38 14.16 -9.94
N LYS A 582 32.82 13.77 -11.08
CA LYS A 582 32.70 12.37 -11.47
C LYS A 582 34.08 11.78 -11.81
N LEU A 583 34.27 10.50 -11.50
CA LEU A 583 35.44 9.72 -11.91
C LEU A 583 35.05 8.72 -13.00
N ALA A 584 35.96 8.47 -13.93
CA ALA A 584 35.85 7.35 -14.87
C ALA A 584 35.79 6.03 -14.09
N THR A 585 34.81 5.18 -14.43
CA THR A 585 34.50 3.95 -13.69
C THR A 585 35.73 3.09 -13.45
N GLY A 586 36.00 2.77 -12.18
CA GLY A 586 37.14 1.93 -11.78
C GLY A 586 38.51 2.60 -11.92
N SER A 587 38.59 3.91 -12.08
CA SER A 587 39.86 4.65 -12.23
C SER A 587 39.88 5.95 -11.44
N MET A 588 41.08 6.53 -11.27
CA MET A 588 41.29 7.85 -10.67
C MET A 588 41.18 9.00 -11.69
N GLU A 589 40.79 8.73 -12.93
CA GLU A 589 40.67 9.75 -13.96
C GLU A 589 39.35 10.51 -13.78
N TYR A 590 39.40 11.84 -13.87
CA TYR A 590 38.21 12.69 -13.74
C TYR A 590 37.45 12.79 -15.05
N GLU A 591 36.12 12.72 -14.96
CA GLU A 591 35.20 12.94 -16.07
C GLU A 591 34.23 14.08 -15.75
N GLY A 592 33.84 14.81 -16.79
CA GLY A 592 32.88 15.90 -16.67
C GLY A 592 33.39 17.14 -15.93
N ASP A 593 32.45 18.03 -15.66
CA ASP A 593 32.66 19.32 -15.00
C ASP A 593 32.68 19.18 -13.48
N VAL A 594 33.25 20.18 -12.80
CA VAL A 594 33.18 20.29 -11.34
C VAL A 594 31.84 20.95 -11.00
N HIS A 595 31.03 20.29 -10.17
CA HIS A 595 29.84 20.88 -9.58
C HIS A 595 30.20 21.49 -8.22
N THR A 596 29.68 22.68 -7.94
CA THR A 596 29.79 23.34 -6.63
C THR A 596 28.40 23.47 -6.05
N LEU A 597 28.20 22.95 -4.84
CA LEU A 597 26.91 22.85 -4.18
C LEU A 597 26.99 23.47 -2.80
N ASP A 598 26.00 24.26 -2.41
CA ASP A 598 25.90 24.80 -1.06
C ASP A 598 25.21 23.78 -0.14
N LEU A 599 25.81 23.56 1.03
CA LEU A 599 25.30 22.63 2.04
C LEU A 599 24.73 23.37 3.24
N GLY A 600 23.48 23.07 3.55
CA GLY A 600 22.83 23.55 4.76
C GLY A 600 23.04 22.61 5.96
N PRO A 601 22.31 22.83 7.06
CA PRO A 601 22.42 22.00 8.25
C PRO A 601 21.97 20.56 7.95
N MET A 602 22.69 19.61 8.56
CA MET A 602 22.35 18.18 8.49
C MET A 602 21.82 17.72 9.85
N ASP A 603 20.69 17.02 9.85
CA ASP A 603 20.22 16.24 11.00
C ASP A 603 20.59 14.78 10.77
N TYR A 604 21.55 14.28 11.55
CA TYR A 604 22.03 12.92 11.47
C TYR A 604 22.50 12.42 12.84
N SER A 605 22.26 11.13 13.08
CA SER A 605 22.79 10.39 14.22
C SER A 605 23.15 8.97 13.78
N PRO A 606 24.25 8.37 14.26
CA PRO A 606 24.64 7.00 13.90
C PRO A 606 23.61 5.92 14.28
N VAL A 607 22.67 6.23 15.16
CA VAL A 607 21.58 5.32 15.55
C VAL A 607 20.26 5.64 14.84
N SER A 608 20.22 6.69 14.01
CA SER A 608 19.04 7.07 13.23
C SER A 608 19.00 6.30 11.92
N SER A 609 17.80 5.90 11.51
CA SER A 609 17.55 5.35 10.18
C SER A 609 17.29 6.44 9.13
N LEU A 610 17.29 7.71 9.53
CA LEU A 610 17.11 8.87 8.67
C LEU A 610 18.26 9.86 8.83
N ALA A 611 18.66 10.45 7.70
CA ALA A 611 19.48 11.63 7.64
C ALA A 611 18.77 12.68 6.77
N THR A 612 18.68 13.91 7.25
CA THR A 612 18.18 15.03 6.44
C THR A 612 19.31 16.00 6.21
N THR A 613 19.52 16.39 4.95
CA THR A 613 20.50 17.42 4.59
C THR A 613 19.87 18.43 3.64
N THR A 614 20.52 19.58 3.46
CA THR A 614 20.08 20.60 2.50
C THR A 614 21.18 20.77 1.47
N VAL A 615 20.86 20.57 0.20
CA VAL A 615 21.78 20.73 -0.95
C VAL A 615 21.17 21.77 -1.88
N ASP A 616 21.88 22.86 -2.14
CA ASP A 616 21.42 24.01 -2.95
C ASP A 616 20.08 24.59 -2.50
N GLY A 617 19.84 24.58 -1.19
CA GLY A 617 18.59 25.07 -0.59
C GLY A 617 17.43 24.08 -0.64
N GLU A 618 17.59 22.92 -1.29
CA GLU A 618 16.61 21.84 -1.30
C GLU A 618 16.91 20.82 -0.21
N GLN A 619 15.88 20.42 0.55
CA GLN A 619 16.04 19.34 1.52
C GLN A 619 16.05 17.97 0.83
N LYS A 620 17.00 17.14 1.25
CA LYS A 620 17.15 15.76 0.82
C LYS A 620 17.03 14.86 2.05
N VAL A 621 16.07 13.94 2.00
CA VAL A 621 15.86 12.92 3.02
C VAL A 621 16.49 11.63 2.54
N ILE A 622 17.40 11.08 3.35
CA ILE A 622 18.11 9.84 3.08
C ILE A 622 17.75 8.84 4.16
N GLN A 623 17.09 7.77 3.74
CA GLN A 623 16.85 6.62 4.60
C GLN A 623 18.08 5.72 4.56
N ILE A 624 18.57 5.32 5.72
CA ILE A 624 19.74 4.47 5.89
C ILE A 624 19.26 3.10 6.35
N PHE A 625 19.41 2.07 5.51
CA PHE A 625 19.03 0.71 5.86
C PHE A 625 20.02 0.07 6.83
N GLY A 626 21.31 0.30 6.58
CA GLY A 626 22.40 -0.18 7.42
C GLY A 626 23.73 -0.10 6.70
N GLU A 627 24.79 -0.49 7.40
CA GLU A 627 26.12 -0.63 6.83
C GLU A 627 26.62 -2.04 7.12
N ASP A 628 27.07 -2.72 6.07
CA ASP A 628 27.58 -4.08 6.20
C ASP A 628 29.02 -4.12 6.76
N ALA A 629 29.54 -5.33 7.00
CA ALA A 629 30.89 -5.49 7.53
C ALA A 629 32.00 -5.07 6.54
N GLN A 630 31.68 -4.84 5.26
CA GLN A 630 32.59 -4.37 4.22
C GLN A 630 32.57 -2.85 4.08
N GLY A 631 31.71 -2.15 4.83
CA GLY A 631 31.54 -0.71 4.77
C GLY A 631 30.61 -0.24 3.65
N VAL A 632 29.77 -1.14 3.10
CA VAL A 632 28.71 -0.78 2.16
C VAL A 632 27.53 -0.23 2.95
N LEU A 633 27.24 1.04 2.76
CA LEU A 633 26.10 1.76 3.32
C LEU A 633 24.94 1.70 2.34
N SER A 634 23.89 0.93 2.64
CA SER A 634 22.68 0.89 1.83
C SER A 634 21.75 2.02 2.22
N VAL A 635 21.41 2.88 1.25
CA VAL A 635 20.54 4.05 1.46
C VAL A 635 19.39 4.09 0.46
N GLN A 636 18.33 4.81 0.80
CA GLN A 636 17.26 5.16 -0.14
C GLN A 636 17.08 6.67 -0.22
N MET A 637 16.90 7.16 -1.44
CA MET A 637 16.54 8.54 -1.75
C MET A 637 15.65 8.55 -3.00
N GLU A 638 14.54 9.29 -2.97
CA GLU A 638 13.63 9.43 -4.13
C GLU A 638 13.11 8.11 -4.72
N GLY A 639 12.88 7.10 -3.87
CA GLY A 639 12.46 5.76 -4.29
C GLY A 639 13.57 4.90 -4.92
N SER A 640 14.80 5.41 -5.03
CA SER A 640 15.98 4.65 -5.46
C SER A 640 16.71 4.09 -4.24
N VAL A 641 16.96 2.78 -4.23
CA VAL A 641 17.78 2.11 -3.22
C VAL A 641 19.19 1.96 -3.81
N VAL A 642 20.19 2.54 -3.13
CA VAL A 642 21.55 2.65 -3.62
C VAL A 642 22.52 2.16 -2.55
N ASP A 643 23.38 1.21 -2.92
CA ASP A 643 24.52 0.83 -2.10
C ASP A 643 25.66 1.82 -2.30
N CYS A 644 26.16 2.40 -1.21
CA CYS A 644 27.20 3.42 -1.23
C CYS A 644 28.44 2.95 -0.50
N VAL A 645 29.62 3.27 -1.03
CA VAL A 645 30.89 3.06 -0.32
C VAL A 645 31.68 4.36 -0.27
N VAL A 646 32.11 4.75 0.93
CA VAL A 646 32.90 5.96 1.15
C VAL A 646 34.34 5.56 1.47
N ARG A 647 35.29 6.12 0.71
CA ARG A 647 36.72 5.78 0.81
C ARG A 647 37.58 7.03 0.80
N SER A 648 38.80 6.94 1.34
CA SER A 648 39.85 7.87 0.98
C SER A 648 40.33 7.64 -0.46
N PRO A 649 40.99 8.62 -1.10
CA PRO A 649 41.58 8.44 -2.43
C PRO A 649 42.50 7.22 -2.53
N ASP A 650 43.35 7.00 -1.51
CA ASP A 650 44.24 5.83 -1.45
C ASP A 650 43.48 4.50 -1.34
N GLN A 651 42.45 4.45 -0.49
CA GLN A 651 41.60 3.27 -0.35
C GLN A 651 40.88 2.94 -1.67
N PHE A 652 40.37 3.95 -2.37
CA PHE A 652 39.73 3.76 -3.67
C PHE A 652 40.73 3.28 -4.73
N ALA A 653 41.91 3.90 -4.81
CA ALA A 653 42.98 3.47 -5.72
C ALA A 653 43.38 2.01 -5.48
N LEU A 654 43.50 1.58 -4.22
CA LEU A 654 43.77 0.19 -3.88
C LEU A 654 42.60 -0.76 -4.20
N SER A 655 41.35 -0.28 -4.07
CA SER A 655 40.17 -1.09 -4.35
C SER A 655 40.06 -1.54 -5.82
N THR A 656 40.66 -0.78 -6.75
CA THR A 656 40.71 -1.14 -8.18
C THR A 656 41.46 -2.46 -8.45
N TYR A 657 42.35 -2.88 -7.54
CA TYR A 657 43.08 -4.15 -7.63
C TYR A 657 42.35 -5.33 -6.99
N MET A 658 41.24 -5.09 -6.29
CA MET A 658 40.46 -6.16 -5.64
C MET A 658 39.73 -6.98 -6.70
N LYS A 659 39.85 -8.31 -6.62
CA LYS A 659 39.14 -9.23 -7.51
C LYS A 659 37.64 -9.18 -7.26
N GLU A 660 36.87 -9.45 -8.29
CA GLU A 660 35.43 -9.61 -8.14
C GLU A 660 35.15 -10.84 -7.26
N PRO A 661 34.21 -10.75 -6.31
CA PRO A 661 33.71 -11.94 -5.64
C PRO A 661 33.14 -12.87 -6.71
N PRO A 662 33.45 -14.18 -6.65
CA PRO A 662 32.87 -15.13 -7.59
C PRO A 662 31.36 -15.13 -7.41
N VAL A 663 30.61 -14.99 -8.51
CA VAL A 663 29.16 -15.22 -8.48
C VAL A 663 28.96 -16.67 -8.08
N ILE A 664 28.29 -16.88 -6.93
CA ILE A 664 27.92 -18.23 -6.51
C ILE A 664 26.82 -18.69 -7.46
N ASP A 665 27.11 -19.72 -8.25
CA ASP A 665 26.14 -20.28 -9.18
C ASP A 665 25.07 -21.07 -8.42
N THR A 666 23.90 -20.46 -8.26
CA THR A 666 22.71 -21.10 -7.67
C THR A 666 21.75 -21.61 -8.74
N SER A 667 22.14 -21.64 -10.02
CA SER A 667 21.25 -22.01 -11.13
C SER A 667 20.72 -23.45 -11.05
N LEU A 668 21.37 -24.30 -10.24
CA LEU A 668 20.97 -25.68 -9.96
C LEU A 668 20.09 -25.81 -8.70
N MET A 669 19.62 -24.70 -8.14
CA MET A 669 18.80 -24.70 -6.93
C MET A 669 17.53 -23.87 -7.15
N LEU A 670 16.38 -24.44 -6.81
CA LEU A 670 15.17 -23.68 -6.56
C LEU A 670 15.19 -23.25 -5.10
N LEU A 671 15.36 -21.95 -4.88
CA LEU A 671 15.25 -21.34 -3.56
C LEU A 671 13.80 -20.88 -3.32
N SER A 672 13.34 -20.91 -2.07
CA SER A 672 12.05 -20.33 -1.70
C SER A 672 12.12 -18.83 -1.90
N PRO A 673 11.33 -18.23 -2.80
CA PRO A 673 11.48 -16.82 -3.13
C PRO A 673 10.84 -15.91 -2.06
N MET A 674 10.05 -16.50 -1.15
CA MET A 674 9.30 -15.81 -0.10
C MET A 674 9.22 -16.69 1.16
N PRO A 675 9.01 -16.10 2.35
CA PRO A 675 8.66 -16.86 3.53
C PRO A 675 7.20 -17.31 3.42
N GLY A 676 6.88 -18.54 3.86
CA GLY A 676 5.53 -19.07 3.70
C GLY A 676 5.38 -20.51 4.15
N LYS A 677 4.28 -21.15 3.80
CA LYS A 677 4.03 -22.56 4.04
C LYS A 677 4.05 -23.33 2.74
N LEU A 678 4.81 -24.42 2.68
CA LEU A 678 4.80 -25.32 1.55
C LEU A 678 3.48 -26.10 1.51
N ILE A 679 2.70 -25.96 0.44
CA ILE A 679 1.38 -26.59 0.30
C ILE A 679 1.46 -27.92 -0.46
N SER A 680 2.28 -27.99 -1.50
CA SER A 680 2.40 -29.18 -2.33
C SER A 680 3.66 -29.15 -3.19
N TYR A 681 4.12 -30.34 -3.60
CA TYR A 681 5.01 -30.52 -4.75
C TYR A 681 4.20 -31.13 -5.91
N ALA A 682 4.49 -30.69 -7.12
CA ALA A 682 4.01 -31.26 -8.37
C ALA A 682 5.01 -32.25 -9.00
N VAL A 683 6.22 -32.36 -8.41
CA VAL A 683 7.33 -33.19 -8.90
C VAL A 683 7.91 -34.06 -7.78
N GLN A 684 8.65 -35.09 -8.16
CA GLN A 684 9.37 -36.00 -7.28
C GLN A 684 10.86 -36.06 -7.64
N VAL A 685 11.68 -36.57 -6.71
CA VAL A 685 13.09 -36.82 -6.97
C VAL A 685 13.25 -37.80 -8.14
N GLY A 686 14.06 -37.43 -9.13
CA GLY A 686 14.29 -38.16 -10.37
C GLY A 686 13.37 -37.77 -11.53
N ASP A 687 12.39 -36.89 -11.32
CA ASP A 687 11.54 -36.40 -12.41
C ASP A 687 12.31 -35.47 -13.36
N SER A 688 12.09 -35.62 -14.66
CA SER A 688 12.53 -34.65 -15.67
C SER A 688 11.50 -33.54 -15.76
N VAL A 689 11.96 -32.28 -15.70
CA VAL A 689 11.10 -31.11 -15.76
C VAL A 689 11.43 -30.21 -16.96
N GLU A 690 10.38 -29.63 -17.52
CA GLU A 690 10.46 -28.67 -18.62
C GLU A 690 10.50 -27.22 -18.12
N LEU A 691 10.99 -26.31 -18.96
CA LEU A 691 10.95 -24.87 -18.69
C LEU A 691 9.50 -24.41 -18.46
N GLY A 692 9.25 -23.71 -17.36
CA GLY A 692 7.93 -23.23 -16.94
C GLY A 692 7.02 -24.27 -16.29
N GLN A 693 7.47 -25.53 -16.18
CA GLN A 693 6.71 -26.59 -15.50
C GLN A 693 6.56 -26.26 -14.01
N GLU A 694 5.38 -26.51 -13.47
CA GLU A 694 5.11 -26.34 -12.03
C GLU A 694 5.93 -27.33 -11.20
N LEU A 695 6.57 -26.82 -10.15
CA LEU A 695 7.41 -27.59 -9.24
C LEU A 695 6.76 -27.73 -7.87
N CYS A 696 6.34 -26.62 -7.26
CA CYS A 696 5.70 -26.61 -5.95
C CYS A 696 4.79 -25.39 -5.76
N VAL A 697 3.95 -25.43 -4.73
CA VAL A 697 3.08 -24.32 -4.34
C VAL A 697 3.44 -23.89 -2.93
N VAL A 698 3.76 -22.60 -2.77
CA VAL A 698 4.03 -21.97 -1.48
C VAL A 698 2.91 -20.98 -1.18
N GLU A 699 2.31 -21.06 0.01
CA GLU A 699 1.27 -20.16 0.47
C GLU A 699 1.79 -19.21 1.55
N ALA A 700 1.60 -17.92 1.33
CA ALA A 700 1.84 -16.89 2.32
C ALA A 700 0.71 -15.86 2.26
N MET A 701 0.24 -15.39 3.41
CA MET A 701 -0.73 -14.28 3.49
C MET A 701 -2.01 -14.54 2.69
N LYS A 702 -2.47 -15.80 2.70
CA LYS A 702 -3.62 -16.33 1.93
C LYS A 702 -3.46 -16.28 0.41
N MET A 703 -2.25 -16.07 -0.08
CA MET A 703 -1.89 -16.09 -1.49
C MET A 703 -1.04 -17.32 -1.78
N GLN A 704 -1.44 -18.10 -2.78
CA GLN A 704 -0.69 -19.25 -3.27
C GLN A 704 0.17 -18.81 -4.45
N ASN A 705 1.47 -19.08 -4.35
CA ASN A 705 2.45 -18.82 -5.39
C ASN A 705 2.99 -20.14 -5.93
N VAL A 706 2.74 -20.36 -7.21
CA VAL A 706 3.21 -21.54 -7.95
C VAL A 706 4.64 -21.29 -8.38
N GLN A 707 5.56 -22.08 -7.85
CA GLN A 707 6.96 -22.08 -8.27
C GLN A 707 7.10 -22.89 -9.55
N ARG A 708 7.71 -22.29 -10.56
CA ARG A 708 7.91 -22.90 -11.88
C ARG A 708 9.39 -23.08 -12.15
N SER A 709 9.71 -24.10 -12.94
CA SER A 709 11.08 -24.36 -13.34
C SER A 709 11.59 -23.27 -14.28
N GLU A 710 12.70 -22.64 -13.93
CA GLU A 710 13.40 -21.69 -14.82
C GLU A 710 14.35 -22.38 -15.80
N ARG A 711 14.42 -23.71 -15.74
CA ARG A 711 15.28 -24.54 -16.59
C ARG A 711 14.65 -25.87 -16.94
N ARG A 712 15.24 -26.54 -17.94
CA ARG A 712 15.09 -27.98 -18.10
C ARG A 712 16.09 -28.69 -17.21
N GLY A 713 15.72 -29.84 -16.67
CA GLY A 713 16.63 -30.63 -15.83
C GLY A 713 15.96 -31.79 -15.13
N VAL A 714 16.73 -32.55 -14.37
CA VAL A 714 16.25 -33.64 -13.52
C VAL A 714 16.33 -33.21 -12.05
N ILE A 715 15.29 -33.53 -11.28
CA ILE A 715 15.21 -33.21 -9.86
C ILE A 715 16.16 -34.13 -9.08
N LYS A 716 17.23 -33.57 -8.51
CA LYS A 716 18.23 -34.29 -7.72
C LYS A 716 17.77 -34.53 -6.29
N SER A 717 17.23 -33.50 -5.63
CA SER A 717 16.73 -33.61 -4.26
C SER A 717 15.59 -32.63 -3.99
N ILE A 718 14.74 -33.00 -3.04
CA ILE A 718 13.70 -32.16 -2.45
C ILE A 718 14.04 -32.05 -0.96
N ASN A 719 14.16 -30.82 -0.45
CA ASN A 719 14.79 -30.54 0.84
C ASN A 719 13.81 -30.13 1.95
N CYS A 720 12.52 -29.94 1.63
CA CYS A 720 11.47 -29.55 2.58
C CYS A 720 10.26 -30.50 2.48
N GLU A 721 9.50 -30.65 3.58
CA GLU A 721 8.28 -31.46 3.60
C GLU A 721 7.02 -30.60 3.43
N VAL A 722 5.98 -31.17 2.81
CA VAL A 722 4.68 -30.49 2.67
C VAL A 722 4.13 -30.16 4.06
N GLY A 723 3.83 -28.88 4.28
CA GLY A 723 3.40 -28.34 5.56
C GLY A 723 4.46 -27.52 6.29
N ASP A 724 5.72 -27.60 5.88
CA ASP A 724 6.82 -26.85 6.49
C ASP A 724 6.68 -25.33 6.30
N SER A 725 7.19 -24.59 7.29
CA SER A 725 7.34 -23.15 7.23
C SER A 725 8.71 -22.80 6.64
N LEU A 726 8.69 -22.18 5.47
CA LEU A 726 9.86 -21.83 4.67
C LEU A 726 10.35 -20.42 5.00
N LYS A 727 11.67 -20.22 4.92
CA LYS A 727 12.33 -18.90 4.93
C LYS A 727 12.67 -18.46 3.51
N VAL A 728 12.92 -17.16 3.36
CA VAL A 728 13.49 -16.61 2.12
C VAL A 728 14.84 -17.26 1.83
N ASP A 729 15.06 -17.60 0.57
CA ASP A 729 16.27 -18.21 0.02
C ASP A 729 16.58 -19.62 0.59
N GLU A 730 15.64 -20.26 1.27
CA GLU A 730 15.74 -21.65 1.71
C GLU A 730 15.68 -22.61 0.52
N VAL A 731 16.63 -23.55 0.40
CA VAL A 731 16.71 -24.45 -0.76
C VAL A 731 15.54 -25.43 -0.72
N LEU A 732 14.65 -25.37 -1.72
CA LEU A 732 13.50 -26.27 -1.86
C LEU A 732 13.84 -27.51 -2.68
N ILE A 733 14.49 -27.28 -3.82
CA ILE A 733 14.81 -28.31 -4.81
C ILE A 733 16.23 -28.09 -5.31
N GLU A 734 16.98 -29.16 -5.49
CA GLU A 734 18.22 -29.17 -6.27
C GLU A 734 18.01 -29.89 -7.59
N PHE A 735 18.61 -29.38 -8.66
CA PHE A 735 18.69 -30.00 -9.98
C PHE A 735 20.01 -30.77 -10.12
N GLU A 736 20.03 -31.79 -10.96
CA GLU A 736 21.27 -32.45 -11.38
C GLU A 736 22.14 -31.50 -12.22
N GLU A 737 23.46 -31.60 -12.11
CA GLU A 737 24.38 -30.90 -13.02
C GLU A 737 24.12 -31.37 -14.46
N ASP A 738 24.04 -30.44 -15.41
CA ASP A 738 23.92 -30.80 -16.83
C ASP A 738 25.21 -31.55 -17.26
N GLU A 739 25.08 -32.74 -17.86
CA GLU A 739 26.21 -33.50 -18.44
C GLU A 739 26.81 -32.81 -19.68
#